data_AF-A0A6V7WHI5-F1
#
_entry.id   AF-A0A6V7WHI5-F1
#
_cell.length_a   1.000
_cell.length_b   1.000
_cell.length_c   1.000
_cell.angle_alpha   90.00
_cell.angle_beta   90.00
_cell.angle_gamma   90.00
#
_symmetry.space_group_name_H-M   'P 1'
#
loop_
_entity.id
_entity.type
_entity.pdbx_description
1 polymer ?
#
loop_
_entity_poly.entity_id
_entity_poly.type
_entity_poly.pdbx_seq_one_letter_code
_entity_poly.pdbx_strand_id
1 'polypeptide(L)'
;MNNRKRKNTSPCPIPQKFSRDYFIENLLFGAQQQQQGSGSKTTSDYVELLDNEIDHITKFNVIKSRSKFIIKNVPEDPEELLSSIFQHCIDESLNVSRSKGIEPEKIGCTITSEMLESDIWVPIREINSNSVDAILNLFLKVSQSKKQSGSSLWGKPFSITTTVLDKTRRMEARRLIGGANRKLAPVQHQIKEQSLIKINNSDNFCLFYALLATLFFNIKKFNSRDFYEYLKGRYGWAGKFENETKQLMHNIRAPRNLDSYNAREWIPPVIDLWNNDYKGLFSFKAFVFGAVGSYEPVFKYGAADFDTPLILYFNEDHFDGVKEAGALFDKRYCLSCERAYDRPSRHLSSCKARCIKCSRMGPKFPCEPAAKYLKFCNYCSKYFNNKECYEHHLRSNFCSISKRCLKCGIIWDVSKNTRNERRGHVCNEIYCKTCQSFHDPKRGCYIRPLEPKEQAPYRIVAFDLETTQHVPEQNDNKKRKHMPNFIGAKISCPKCIENYSFDCKICGEERSVTFSQQPFVKTVVDRQIITPEPLEEFVKWLIQISTEYNTIAFSHFGGRFDMVIVFRALFHRGFTPSMINNGNKLYEMKVQIGKKSNLIFRDSFNLMPMSLASLVPAFGLDVEDKPYFPILPIGLTTMEKKYFHHHQTTLRRE
;
A
#
# COMPACT_ATOMS: atom_id res chain seq x y z
N MET A 1 38.49 63.23 -14.21
CA MET A 1 38.77 63.86 -12.90
C MET A 1 38.37 62.90 -11.77
N ASN A 2 39.31 62.69 -10.85
CA ASN A 2 39.18 62.12 -9.50
C ASN A 2 38.94 60.61 -9.28
N ASN A 3 40.08 59.94 -9.12
CA ASN A 3 40.39 58.79 -8.27
C ASN A 3 39.44 58.50 -7.10
N ARG A 4 38.90 57.28 -7.05
CA ARG A 4 38.53 56.60 -5.79
C ARG A 4 38.95 55.13 -5.78
N LYS A 5 39.94 54.90 -4.90
CA LYS A 5 40.46 53.66 -4.30
C LYS A 5 39.63 52.39 -4.48
N ARG A 6 40.26 51.34 -5.03
CA ARG A 6 39.89 49.93 -4.82
C ARG A 6 39.97 49.62 -3.32
N LYS A 7 38.84 49.30 -2.68
CA LYS A 7 38.80 48.57 -1.41
C LYS A 7 38.69 47.08 -1.73
N ASN A 8 39.70 46.31 -1.33
CA ASN A 8 39.57 44.86 -1.16
C ASN A 8 38.56 44.61 -0.03
N THR A 9 37.45 43.95 -0.33
CA THR A 9 36.58 43.34 0.67
C THR A 9 36.85 41.84 0.69
N SER A 10 37.55 41.42 1.74
CA SER A 10 37.65 40.04 2.21
C SER A 10 36.25 39.42 2.41
N PRO A 11 36.04 38.13 2.12
CA PRO A 11 34.79 37.46 2.47
C PRO A 11 34.67 37.36 4.00
N CYS A 12 33.52 37.75 4.55
CA CYS A 12 33.15 37.46 5.93
C CYS A 12 33.22 35.94 6.18
N PRO A 13 33.81 35.48 7.30
CA PRO A 13 33.72 34.09 7.70
C PRO A 13 32.27 33.76 8.09
N ILE A 14 31.72 32.70 7.48
CA ILE A 14 30.46 32.11 7.88
C ILE A 14 30.64 31.55 9.31
N PRO A 15 29.74 31.83 10.27
CA PRO A 15 29.85 31.24 11.61
C PRO A 15 29.69 29.73 11.51
N GLN A 16 30.73 28.99 11.87
CA GLN A 16 30.63 27.54 12.08
C GLN A 16 29.67 27.30 13.24
N LYS A 17 28.54 26.65 12.95
CA LYS A 17 27.70 26.04 13.98
C LYS A 17 28.50 24.89 14.59
N PHE A 18 29.13 25.14 15.73
CA PHE A 18 29.66 24.08 16.59
C PHE A 18 28.49 23.16 16.97
N SER A 19 28.61 21.87 16.65
CA SER A 19 27.65 20.87 17.12
C SER A 19 27.79 20.76 18.64
N ARG A 20 26.67 20.58 19.32
CA ARG A 20 26.57 20.39 20.77
C ARG A 20 27.16 19.05 21.25
N ASP A 21 27.76 18.27 20.35
CA ASP A 21 28.25 16.91 20.63
C ASP A 21 29.63 16.91 21.33
N TYR A 22 30.41 17.98 21.17
CA TYR A 22 31.78 18.06 21.70
C TYR A 22 31.88 18.37 23.22
N PHE A 23 30.75 18.67 23.88
CA PHE A 23 30.72 19.00 25.31
C PHE A 23 30.40 17.81 26.21
N ILE A 24 29.83 16.72 25.66
CA ILE A 24 29.43 15.54 26.45
C ILE A 24 30.51 14.44 26.43
N GLU A 25 31.31 14.32 25.35
CA GLU A 25 32.33 13.27 25.23
C GLU A 25 33.52 13.46 26.20
N ASN A 26 33.90 14.69 26.53
CA ASN A 26 35.00 14.95 27.47
C ASN A 26 34.62 14.84 28.96
N LEU A 27 33.34 14.65 29.28
CA LEU A 27 32.84 14.51 30.65
C LEU A 27 32.63 13.05 31.07
N LEU A 28 32.68 12.09 30.13
CA LEU A 28 32.41 10.67 30.38
C LEU A 28 33.62 9.75 30.17
N PHE A 29 34.70 10.22 29.54
CA PHE A 29 35.89 9.40 29.28
C PHE A 29 37.15 10.01 29.90
N GLY A 30 37.32 9.76 31.20
CA GLY A 30 38.63 9.87 31.84
C GLY A 30 39.58 8.81 31.27
N ALA A 31 40.79 9.24 30.95
CA ALA A 31 41.86 8.42 30.37
C ALA A 31 42.19 7.16 31.19
N GLN A 32 42.38 6.02 30.52
CA GLN A 32 43.26 4.91 30.90
C GLN A 32 43.40 3.96 29.68
N GLN A 33 44.46 4.11 28.90
CA GLN A 33 45.68 3.28 28.90
C GLN A 33 45.47 1.78 28.60
N GLN A 34 46.03 1.39 27.45
CA GLN A 34 46.16 0.03 26.95
C GLN A 34 46.85 -0.89 27.97
N GLN A 35 46.27 -2.07 28.20
CA GLN A 35 47.01 -3.25 28.65
C GLN A 35 46.81 -4.38 27.64
N GLN A 36 47.92 -4.81 27.04
CA GLN A 36 48.03 -6.03 26.27
C GLN A 36 48.14 -7.24 27.23
N GLY A 37 47.43 -8.33 26.93
CA GLY A 37 47.56 -9.61 27.65
C GLY A 37 46.91 -10.80 26.92
N SER A 38 47.77 -11.65 26.34
CA SER A 38 47.67 -13.10 26.03
C SER A 38 46.36 -13.77 25.57
N GLY A 39 46.38 -14.33 24.34
CA GLY A 39 45.69 -15.59 24.00
C GLY A 39 44.22 -15.55 23.54
N SER A 40 43.77 -14.47 22.89
CA SER A 40 42.35 -14.33 22.52
C SER A 40 41.98 -15.09 21.23
N LYS A 41 40.95 -15.95 21.31
CA LYS A 41 40.15 -16.38 20.15
C LYS A 41 39.69 -15.14 19.36
N THR A 42 39.61 -15.25 18.04
CA THR A 42 39.15 -14.16 17.16
C THR A 42 37.63 -14.20 17.01
N THR A 43 37.00 -13.07 16.68
CA THR A 43 35.54 -12.96 16.54
C THR A 43 34.96 -13.90 15.48
N SER A 44 35.73 -14.23 14.44
CA SER A 44 35.38 -15.21 13.40
C SER A 44 35.23 -16.64 13.92
N ASP A 45 35.79 -16.97 15.09
CA ASP A 45 35.72 -18.32 15.66
C ASP A 45 34.34 -18.64 16.26
N TYR A 46 33.47 -17.63 16.39
CA TYR A 46 32.14 -17.73 17.01
C TYR A 46 30.99 -17.65 16.00
N VAL A 47 31.26 -17.32 14.74
CA VAL A 47 30.26 -16.97 13.72
C VAL A 47 30.42 -17.83 12.49
N GLU A 48 29.32 -18.45 12.04
CA GLU A 48 29.28 -19.26 10.83
C GLU A 48 28.20 -18.71 9.88
N LEU A 49 28.57 -18.27 8.67
CA LEU A 49 27.62 -17.87 7.63
C LEU A 49 27.01 -19.13 7.00
N LEU A 50 25.69 -19.29 7.11
CA LEU A 50 24.97 -20.45 6.59
C LEU A 50 24.46 -20.27 5.17
N ASP A 51 23.90 -19.09 4.89
CA ASP A 51 23.16 -18.86 3.65
C ASP A 51 23.14 -17.36 3.30
N ASN A 52 23.11 -17.05 2.00
CA ASN A 52 22.86 -15.72 1.49
C ASN A 52 21.91 -15.74 0.28
N GLU A 53 20.68 -15.30 0.50
CA GLU A 53 19.61 -15.21 -0.51
C GLU A 53 19.50 -13.79 -1.07
N ILE A 54 19.10 -13.66 -2.34
CA ILE A 54 18.78 -12.38 -2.98
C ILE A 54 17.34 -12.41 -3.51
N ASP A 55 16.54 -11.47 -3.02
CA ASP A 55 15.15 -11.24 -3.42
C ASP A 55 15.01 -9.93 -4.22
N HIS A 56 14.40 -10.01 -5.40
CA HIS A 56 14.03 -8.83 -6.19
C HIS A 56 12.58 -8.40 -5.91
N ILE A 57 12.40 -7.32 -5.15
CA ILE A 57 11.07 -6.84 -4.77
C ILE A 57 10.60 -5.78 -5.78
N THR A 58 10.02 -6.26 -6.89
CA THR A 58 9.55 -5.43 -8.01
C THR A 58 8.56 -4.34 -7.60
N LYS A 59 7.65 -4.62 -6.66
CA LYS A 59 6.64 -3.67 -6.15
C LYS A 59 7.25 -2.40 -5.55
N PHE A 60 8.39 -2.53 -4.89
CA PHE A 60 9.05 -1.41 -4.22
C PHE A 60 10.31 -0.96 -4.96
N ASN A 61 10.65 -1.63 -6.08
CA ASN A 61 11.88 -1.41 -6.83
C ASN A 61 13.13 -1.47 -5.93
N VAL A 62 13.20 -2.52 -5.09
CA VAL A 62 14.29 -2.73 -4.13
C VAL A 62 14.86 -4.13 -4.33
N ILE A 63 16.18 -4.26 -4.28
CA ILE A 63 16.87 -5.54 -4.18
C ILE A 63 17.16 -5.79 -2.70
N LYS A 64 16.78 -6.95 -2.19
CA LYS A 64 16.96 -7.36 -0.81
C LYS A 64 17.95 -8.52 -0.77
N SER A 65 19.06 -8.37 -0.05
CA SER A 65 19.95 -9.49 0.27
C SER A 65 19.73 -9.90 1.73
N ARG A 66 19.62 -11.19 2.00
CA ARG A 66 19.54 -11.74 3.36
C ARG A 66 20.73 -12.65 3.60
N SER A 67 21.54 -12.34 4.62
CA SER A 67 22.59 -13.25 5.11
C SER A 67 22.16 -13.85 6.44
N LYS A 68 22.26 -15.16 6.58
CA LYS A 68 21.96 -15.88 7.83
C LYS A 68 23.24 -16.40 8.46
N PHE A 69 23.48 -16.00 9.70
CA PHE A 69 24.62 -16.41 10.51
C PHE A 69 24.14 -17.26 11.69
N ILE A 70 24.93 -18.25 12.10
CA ILE A 70 24.79 -18.94 13.38
C ILE A 70 25.94 -18.52 14.29
N ILE A 71 25.61 -18.25 15.55
CA ILE A 71 26.56 -17.93 16.61
C ILE A 71 26.60 -19.09 17.59
N LYS A 72 27.80 -19.60 17.89
CA LYS A 72 28.03 -20.75 18.79
C LYS A 72 29.06 -20.38 19.87
N ASN A 73 28.96 -21.04 21.04
CA ASN A 73 29.99 -21.02 22.11
C ASN A 73 30.31 -19.65 22.73
N VAL A 74 29.31 -18.78 22.90
CA VAL A 74 29.50 -17.46 23.53
C VAL A 74 29.68 -17.60 25.06
N PRO A 75 30.67 -16.94 25.70
CA PRO A 75 30.91 -16.99 27.16
C PRO A 75 29.77 -16.36 28.00
N GLU A 76 29.80 -16.59 29.32
CA GLU A 76 28.73 -16.21 30.26
C GLU A 76 28.57 -14.69 30.51
N ASP A 77 29.54 -13.84 30.16
CA ASP A 77 29.42 -12.37 30.22
C ASP A 77 30.12 -11.66 29.04
N PRO A 78 29.46 -11.55 27.86
CA PRO A 78 30.14 -11.24 26.61
C PRO A 78 29.70 -9.91 25.98
N GLU A 79 29.35 -8.87 26.72
CA GLU A 79 28.75 -7.64 26.13
C GLU A 79 29.64 -6.96 25.07
N GLU A 80 30.94 -6.83 25.35
CA GLU A 80 31.93 -6.34 24.38
C GLU A 80 32.13 -7.31 23.21
N LEU A 81 32.16 -8.62 23.50
CA LEU A 81 32.33 -9.66 22.49
C LEU A 81 31.11 -9.73 21.54
N LEU A 82 29.89 -9.57 22.05
CA LEU A 82 28.67 -9.55 21.24
C LEU A 82 28.62 -8.35 20.31
N SER A 83 29.02 -7.17 20.79
CA SER A 83 29.12 -5.98 19.95
C SER A 83 30.03 -6.24 18.75
N SER A 84 31.18 -6.87 19.00
CA SER A 84 32.13 -7.25 17.95
C SER A 84 31.60 -8.33 17.00
N ILE A 85 30.82 -9.30 17.52
CA ILE A 85 30.15 -10.34 16.72
C ILE A 85 29.06 -9.73 15.82
N PHE A 86 28.22 -8.84 16.36
CA PHE A 86 27.18 -8.16 15.59
C PHE A 86 27.78 -7.27 14.50
N GLN A 87 28.86 -6.54 14.84
CA GLN A 87 29.61 -5.74 13.88
C GLN A 87 30.16 -6.63 12.76
N HIS A 88 30.76 -7.78 13.09
CA HIS A 88 31.27 -8.74 12.11
C HIS A 88 30.17 -9.28 11.18
N CYS A 89 29.02 -9.69 11.71
CA CYS A 89 27.87 -10.13 10.90
C CYS A 89 27.37 -9.05 9.94
N ILE A 90 27.35 -7.79 10.39
CA ILE A 90 26.97 -6.65 9.54
C ILE A 90 28.00 -6.45 8.44
N ASP A 91 29.27 -6.34 8.78
CA ASP A 91 30.34 -6.07 7.81
C ASP A 91 30.42 -7.17 6.75
N GLU A 92 30.31 -8.44 7.17
CA GLU A 92 30.29 -9.57 6.26
C GLU A 92 29.05 -9.55 5.35
N SER A 93 27.88 -9.21 5.89
CA SER A 93 26.66 -9.07 5.07
C SER A 93 26.75 -7.94 4.04
N LEU A 94 27.43 -6.83 4.38
CA LEU A 94 27.69 -5.72 3.48
C LEU A 94 28.70 -6.10 2.39
N ASN A 95 29.75 -6.83 2.76
CA ASN A 95 30.77 -7.32 1.82
C ASN A 95 30.18 -8.34 0.83
N VAL A 96 29.39 -9.30 1.30
CA VAL A 96 28.67 -10.27 0.45
C VAL A 96 27.67 -9.57 -0.47
N SER A 97 26.98 -8.54 0.02
CA SER A 97 26.07 -7.74 -0.82
C SER A 97 26.84 -7.02 -1.93
N ARG A 98 27.95 -6.35 -1.59
CA ARG A 98 28.80 -5.63 -2.55
C ARG A 98 29.44 -6.55 -3.59
N SER A 99 29.90 -7.75 -3.19
CA SER A 99 30.48 -8.72 -4.13
C SER A 99 29.46 -9.25 -5.14
N LYS A 100 28.18 -9.26 -4.77
CA LYS A 100 27.04 -9.57 -5.66
C LYS A 100 26.51 -8.34 -6.41
N GLY A 101 27.23 -7.22 -6.34
CA GLY A 101 26.94 -5.96 -7.03
C GLY A 101 25.82 -5.12 -6.42
N ILE A 102 25.33 -5.45 -5.22
CA ILE A 102 24.27 -4.72 -4.51
C ILE A 102 24.90 -3.55 -3.77
N GLU A 103 24.39 -2.32 -3.96
CA GLU A 103 24.84 -1.13 -3.22
C GLU A 103 24.05 -0.99 -1.91
N PRO A 104 24.66 -1.23 -0.73
CA PRO A 104 23.94 -1.21 0.54
C PRO A 104 23.53 0.21 0.94
N GLU A 105 22.23 0.48 1.08
CA GLU A 105 21.72 1.74 1.64
C GLU A 105 21.15 1.57 3.05
N LYS A 106 20.44 0.44 3.26
CA LYS A 106 19.74 0.17 4.52
C LYS A 106 20.00 -1.23 5.02
N ILE A 107 20.01 -1.36 6.34
CA ILE A 107 20.21 -2.64 7.02
C ILE A 107 19.19 -2.83 8.15
N GLY A 108 18.72 -4.06 8.31
CA GLY A 108 17.94 -4.52 9.45
C GLY A 108 18.36 -5.93 9.84
N CYS A 109 17.87 -6.42 10.96
CA CYS A 109 18.31 -7.70 11.50
C CYS A 109 17.17 -8.41 12.24
N THR A 110 17.12 -9.74 12.14
CA THR A 110 16.28 -10.59 12.97
C THR A 110 17.17 -11.54 13.76
N ILE A 111 16.99 -11.61 15.08
CA ILE A 111 17.69 -12.58 15.94
C ILE A 111 16.70 -13.64 16.40
N THR A 112 17.04 -14.90 16.17
CA THR A 112 16.20 -16.06 16.44
C THR A 112 16.96 -17.07 17.28
N SER A 113 16.33 -17.60 18.33
CA SER A 113 16.87 -18.65 19.21
C SER A 113 15.72 -19.52 19.70
N GLU A 114 15.98 -20.80 19.95
CA GLU A 114 15.01 -21.72 20.55
C GLU A 114 14.53 -21.28 21.94
N MET A 115 15.32 -20.43 22.62
CA MET A 115 15.00 -19.90 23.95
C MET A 115 14.12 -18.64 23.90
N LEU A 116 13.85 -18.10 22.70
CA LEU A 116 13.00 -16.93 22.50
C LEU A 116 11.59 -17.36 22.12
N GLU A 117 10.58 -16.86 22.83
CA GLU A 117 9.16 -17.06 22.49
C GLU A 117 8.77 -16.35 21.18
N SER A 118 9.53 -15.30 20.81
CA SER A 118 9.37 -14.55 19.57
C SER A 118 10.71 -13.96 19.12
N ASP A 119 10.94 -13.92 17.82
CA ASP A 119 12.13 -13.32 17.23
C ASP A 119 12.34 -11.86 17.64
N ILE A 120 13.59 -11.48 17.89
CA ILE A 120 13.96 -10.09 18.14
C ILE A 120 14.13 -9.40 16.79
N TRP A 121 13.17 -8.55 16.44
CA TRP A 121 13.18 -7.85 15.16
C TRP A 121 13.74 -6.43 15.29
N VAL A 122 14.84 -6.18 14.57
CA VAL A 122 15.43 -4.86 14.41
C VAL A 122 15.02 -4.30 13.04
N PRO A 123 14.25 -3.19 13.01
CA PRO A 123 13.73 -2.63 11.77
C PRO A 123 14.85 -2.20 10.82
N ILE A 124 14.55 -2.25 9.53
CA ILE A 124 15.46 -1.79 8.48
C ILE A 124 15.62 -0.27 8.54
N ARG A 125 16.86 0.22 8.69
CA ARG A 125 17.23 1.64 8.86
C ARG A 125 18.40 2.01 7.95
N GLU A 126 18.70 3.31 7.82
CA GLU A 126 19.91 3.78 7.12
C GLU A 126 21.16 3.18 7.75
N ILE A 127 22.17 2.85 6.94
CA ILE A 127 23.46 2.37 7.43
C ILE A 127 24.19 3.56 8.10
N ASN A 128 24.06 3.65 9.42
CA ASN A 128 24.81 4.59 10.25
C ASN A 128 25.52 3.84 11.40
N SER A 129 26.49 4.49 12.04
CA SER A 129 27.34 3.93 13.10
C SER A 129 26.58 3.33 14.28
N ASN A 130 25.34 3.79 14.55
CA ASN A 130 24.59 3.41 15.75
C ASN A 130 23.73 2.13 15.55
N SER A 131 23.91 1.42 14.44
CA SER A 131 23.12 0.23 14.11
C SER A 131 23.45 -0.95 15.02
N VAL A 132 24.73 -1.14 15.39
CA VAL A 132 25.17 -2.20 16.32
C VAL A 132 24.66 -1.94 17.72
N ASP A 133 24.80 -0.72 18.23
CA ASP A 133 24.30 -0.37 19.57
C ASP A 133 22.79 -0.57 19.68
N ALA A 134 22.04 -0.26 18.61
CA ALA A 134 20.60 -0.48 18.59
C ALA A 134 20.23 -1.98 18.63
N ILE A 135 21.01 -2.83 17.95
CA ILE A 135 20.84 -4.29 17.95
C ILE A 135 21.18 -4.85 19.33
N LEU A 136 22.33 -4.45 19.89
CA LEU A 136 22.80 -4.86 21.21
C LEU A 136 21.81 -4.45 22.31
N ASN A 137 21.35 -3.20 22.33
CA ASN A 137 20.39 -2.71 23.31
C ASN A 137 19.06 -3.46 23.27
N LEU A 138 18.56 -3.85 22.08
CA LEU A 138 17.34 -4.65 21.97
C LEU A 138 17.57 -6.07 22.50
N PHE A 139 18.71 -6.67 22.16
CA PHE A 139 19.09 -8.00 22.62
C PHE A 139 19.24 -8.07 24.15
N LEU A 140 19.95 -7.10 24.75
CA LEU A 140 20.15 -7.00 26.19
C LEU A 140 18.84 -6.81 26.96
N LYS A 141 17.90 -6.01 26.45
CA LYS A 141 16.56 -5.84 27.06
C LYS A 141 15.80 -7.17 27.15
N VAL A 142 15.85 -7.98 26.09
CA VAL A 142 15.17 -9.28 26.05
C VAL A 142 15.89 -10.29 26.94
N SER A 143 17.23 -10.28 26.94
CA SER A 143 18.06 -11.10 27.84
C SER A 143 17.79 -10.82 29.32
N GLN A 144 17.70 -9.54 29.70
CA GLN A 144 17.41 -9.11 31.07
C GLN A 144 16.03 -9.58 31.55
N SER A 145 15.00 -9.50 30.69
CA SER A 145 13.66 -10.01 31.00
C SER A 145 13.65 -11.53 31.25
N LYS A 146 14.50 -12.29 30.53
CA LYS A 146 14.59 -13.75 30.69
C LYS A 146 15.43 -14.16 31.91
N LYS A 147 16.48 -13.40 32.27
CA LYS A 147 17.22 -13.57 33.54
C LYS A 147 16.29 -13.49 34.76
N GLN A 148 15.33 -12.55 34.76
CA GLN A 148 14.32 -12.44 35.82
C GLN A 148 13.38 -13.66 35.90
N SER A 149 13.30 -14.45 34.82
CA SER A 149 12.47 -15.65 34.70
C SER A 149 13.27 -16.96 34.92
N GLY A 150 14.55 -16.88 35.33
CA GLY A 150 15.40 -18.04 35.61
C GLY A 150 16.00 -18.74 34.37
N SER A 151 15.87 -18.15 33.17
CA SER A 151 16.43 -18.69 31.93
C SER A 151 17.43 -17.70 31.30
N SER A 152 18.60 -18.19 30.91
CA SER A 152 19.65 -17.36 30.32
C SER A 152 19.75 -17.59 28.81
N LEU A 153 19.87 -16.51 28.03
CA LEU A 153 20.20 -16.59 26.61
C LEU A 153 21.70 -16.89 26.38
N TRP A 154 22.51 -16.87 27.45
CA TRP A 154 23.95 -17.12 27.41
C TRP A 154 24.26 -18.62 27.25
N GLY A 155 25.26 -18.97 26.44
CA GLY A 155 25.77 -20.34 26.31
C GLY A 155 25.06 -21.26 25.31
N LYS A 156 23.92 -20.88 24.72
CA LYS A 156 23.24 -21.65 23.66
C LYS A 156 23.32 -20.97 22.29
N PRO A 157 23.35 -21.73 21.18
CA PRO A 157 23.45 -21.13 19.85
C PRO A 157 22.21 -20.31 19.49
N PHE A 158 22.42 -19.20 18.79
CA PHE A 158 21.36 -18.37 18.22
C PHE A 158 21.75 -17.93 16.82
N SER A 159 20.75 -17.58 16.01
CA SER A 159 20.95 -17.18 14.62
C SER A 159 20.62 -15.71 14.40
N ILE A 160 21.36 -15.10 13.50
CA ILE A 160 21.20 -13.71 13.09
C ILE A 160 20.93 -13.69 11.59
N THR A 161 19.82 -13.10 11.19
CA THR A 161 19.52 -12.85 9.78
C THR A 161 19.61 -11.36 9.50
N THR A 162 20.70 -10.92 8.86
CA THR A 162 20.87 -9.55 8.41
C THR A 162 20.19 -9.35 7.07
N THR A 163 19.44 -8.26 6.92
CA THR A 163 18.76 -7.87 5.69
C THR A 163 19.35 -6.56 5.17
N VAL A 164 19.97 -6.59 3.99
CA VAL A 164 20.52 -5.42 3.29
C VAL A 164 19.61 -5.04 2.12
N LEU A 165 19.35 -3.74 1.93
CA LEU A 165 18.55 -3.22 0.82
C LEU A 165 19.34 -2.26 -0.09
N ASP A 166 19.15 -2.41 -1.39
CA ASP A 166 19.61 -1.49 -2.45
C ASP A 166 18.42 -0.85 -3.16
N LYS A 167 18.42 0.49 -3.21
CA LYS A 167 17.43 1.31 -3.92
C LYS A 167 18.02 2.14 -5.08
N THR A 168 19.33 2.05 -5.31
CA THR A 168 20.06 2.84 -6.30
C THR A 168 19.80 2.37 -7.73
N ARG A 169 19.58 1.06 -7.94
CA ARG A 169 19.22 0.48 -9.25
C ARG A 169 17.79 0.86 -9.64
N ARG A 170 17.64 2.11 -10.07
CA ARG A 170 16.43 2.68 -10.65
C ARG A 170 16.14 1.99 -11.99
N MET A 171 15.30 0.95 -12.00
CA MET A 171 14.38 0.81 -13.15
C MET A 171 13.48 2.05 -13.18
N GLU A 172 13.24 2.61 -14.37
CA GLU A 172 12.54 3.88 -14.59
C GLU A 172 11.32 4.04 -13.68
N ALA A 173 11.51 4.75 -12.57
CA ALA A 173 10.45 4.99 -11.61
C ALA A 173 9.39 5.88 -12.28
N ARG A 174 8.16 5.35 -12.41
CA ARG A 174 6.97 6.18 -12.54
C ARG A 174 7.05 7.23 -11.43
N ARG A 175 7.24 8.51 -11.81
CA ARG A 175 7.17 9.65 -10.87
C ARG A 175 5.88 9.50 -10.06
N LEU A 176 6.02 9.25 -8.75
CA LEU A 176 4.92 9.36 -7.80
C LEU A 176 4.52 10.84 -7.73
N ILE A 177 3.62 11.24 -8.63
CA ILE A 177 2.90 12.50 -8.53
C ILE A 177 1.93 12.33 -7.37
N GLY A 178 2.15 13.11 -6.30
CA GLY A 178 1.27 13.18 -5.14
C GLY A 178 -0.18 13.42 -5.55
N GLY A 179 -1.05 12.60 -4.99
CA GLY A 179 -2.46 12.50 -5.32
C GLY A 179 -2.83 11.03 -5.29
N ALA A 180 -3.53 10.60 -4.25
CA ALA A 180 -4.13 9.28 -4.22
C ALA A 180 -5.06 9.18 -5.44
N ASN A 181 -4.59 8.58 -6.53
CA ASN A 181 -5.49 8.05 -7.54
C ASN A 181 -6.39 7.09 -6.76
N ARG A 182 -7.70 7.39 -6.68
CA ARG A 182 -8.69 6.41 -6.22
C ARG A 182 -8.30 5.09 -6.87
N LYS A 183 -8.03 4.04 -6.07
CA LYS A 183 -7.97 2.69 -6.61
C LYS A 183 -9.30 2.50 -7.31
N LEU A 184 -9.27 2.53 -8.65
CA LEU A 184 -10.47 2.23 -9.44
C LEU A 184 -10.87 0.81 -9.01
N ALA A 185 -12.17 0.60 -8.79
CA ALA A 185 -12.68 -0.72 -8.47
C ALA A 185 -12.14 -1.73 -9.50
N PRO A 186 -11.79 -2.97 -9.08
CA PRO A 186 -11.37 -4.00 -10.01
C PRO A 186 -12.41 -4.10 -11.12
N VAL A 187 -11.95 -3.97 -12.37
CA VAL A 187 -12.83 -4.06 -13.54
C VAL A 187 -13.01 -5.56 -13.79
N GLN A 188 -14.23 -6.06 -13.66
CA GLN A 188 -14.55 -7.36 -14.24
C GLN A 188 -14.58 -7.19 -15.76
N HIS A 189 -13.64 -7.83 -16.45
CA HIS A 189 -13.59 -7.81 -17.90
C HIS A 189 -14.74 -8.68 -18.45
N GLN A 190 -15.89 -8.08 -18.75
CA GLN A 190 -17.00 -8.76 -19.45
C GLN A 190 -16.65 -8.91 -20.93
N ILE A 191 -15.66 -9.76 -21.21
CA ILE A 191 -15.15 -9.96 -22.57
C ILE A 191 -16.16 -10.77 -23.37
N LYS A 192 -16.58 -10.21 -24.49
CA LYS A 192 -17.41 -10.92 -25.46
C LYS A 192 -16.55 -11.93 -26.19
N GLU A 193 -16.96 -13.20 -26.23
CA GLU A 193 -16.18 -14.28 -26.83
C GLU A 193 -15.72 -14.00 -28.26
N GLN A 194 -16.55 -13.31 -29.07
CA GLN A 194 -16.20 -12.94 -30.45
C GLN A 194 -14.97 -12.01 -30.55
N SER A 195 -14.58 -11.38 -29.46
CA SER A 195 -13.42 -10.48 -29.37
C SER A 195 -12.11 -11.24 -29.20
N LEU A 196 -12.19 -12.51 -28.80
CA LEU A 196 -11.07 -13.40 -28.62
C LEU A 196 -10.75 -14.14 -29.92
N ILE A 197 -9.47 -14.42 -30.09
CA ILE A 197 -8.96 -15.46 -30.97
C ILE A 197 -8.87 -16.69 -30.07
N LYS A 198 -10.00 -17.41 -29.96
CA LYS A 198 -10.11 -18.56 -29.06
C LYS A 198 -9.13 -19.66 -29.45
N ILE A 199 -8.34 -20.09 -28.48
CA ILE A 199 -7.43 -21.22 -28.61
C ILE A 199 -8.11 -22.45 -28.02
N ASN A 200 -8.29 -23.46 -28.85
CA ASN A 200 -8.80 -24.76 -28.43
C ASN A 200 -7.71 -25.79 -28.70
N ASN A 201 -6.91 -26.10 -27.68
CA ASN A 201 -5.86 -27.11 -27.72
C ASN A 201 -6.09 -28.15 -26.62
N SER A 202 -5.60 -29.38 -26.84
CA SER A 202 -5.67 -30.48 -25.86
C SER A 202 -4.36 -30.67 -25.08
N ASP A 203 -3.30 -29.97 -25.49
CA ASP A 203 -1.99 -29.98 -24.83
C ASP A 203 -1.83 -28.77 -23.88
N ASN A 204 -0.67 -28.62 -23.25
CA ASN A 204 -0.39 -27.49 -22.34
C ASN A 204 0.24 -26.28 -23.04
N PHE A 205 0.19 -26.18 -24.38
CA PHE A 205 0.90 -25.17 -25.17
C PHE A 205 0.08 -23.91 -25.50
N CYS A 206 -1.01 -23.66 -24.77
CA CYS A 206 -1.97 -22.58 -25.06
C CYS A 206 -1.31 -21.21 -25.21
N LEU A 207 -0.25 -20.90 -24.43
CA LEU A 207 0.53 -19.67 -24.57
C LEU A 207 1.12 -19.50 -25.98
N PHE A 208 1.75 -20.54 -26.51
CA PHE A 208 2.41 -20.49 -27.82
C PHE A 208 1.39 -20.44 -28.96
N TYR A 209 0.29 -21.19 -28.84
CA TYR A 209 -0.82 -21.09 -29.77
C TYR A 209 -1.41 -19.68 -29.80
N ALA A 210 -1.66 -19.09 -28.62
CA ALA A 210 -2.21 -17.75 -28.51
C ALA A 210 -1.28 -16.69 -29.12
N LEU A 211 0.03 -16.79 -28.85
CA LEU A 211 1.05 -15.92 -29.46
C LEU A 211 1.05 -16.04 -30.99
N LEU A 212 1.12 -17.26 -31.52
CA LEU A 212 1.20 -17.51 -32.97
C LEU A 212 -0.07 -17.07 -33.70
N ALA A 213 -1.24 -17.40 -33.15
CA ALA A 213 -2.53 -16.99 -33.70
C ALA A 213 -2.67 -15.45 -33.71
N THR A 214 -2.27 -14.78 -32.63
CA THR A 214 -2.33 -13.33 -32.52
C THR A 214 -1.34 -12.66 -33.48
N LEU A 215 -0.15 -13.23 -33.67
CA LEU A 215 0.81 -12.77 -34.67
C LEU A 215 0.17 -12.82 -36.08
N PHE A 216 -0.30 -13.99 -36.51
CA PHE A 216 -0.82 -14.19 -37.87
C PHE A 216 -2.08 -13.36 -38.15
N PHE A 217 -2.92 -13.16 -37.14
CA PHE A 217 -4.04 -12.24 -37.23
C PHE A 217 -3.58 -10.79 -37.49
N ASN A 218 -2.59 -10.30 -36.72
CA ASN A 218 -2.14 -8.92 -36.79
C ASN A 218 -1.34 -8.59 -38.05
N ILE A 219 -0.47 -9.50 -38.50
CA ILE A 219 0.27 -9.33 -39.76
C ILE A 219 -0.58 -9.63 -40.99
N LYS A 220 -1.83 -10.06 -40.80
CA LYS A 220 -2.77 -10.46 -41.86
C LYS A 220 -2.18 -11.51 -42.81
N LYS A 221 -1.54 -12.54 -42.24
CA LYS A 221 -0.89 -13.62 -43.00
C LYS A 221 -1.89 -14.32 -43.92
N PHE A 222 -3.15 -14.43 -43.49
CA PHE A 222 -4.25 -15.03 -44.22
C PHE A 222 -5.42 -14.05 -44.31
N ASN A 223 -6.32 -14.27 -45.28
CA ASN A 223 -7.63 -13.62 -45.25
C ASN A 223 -8.47 -14.16 -44.07
N SER A 224 -9.57 -13.46 -43.74
CA SER A 224 -10.38 -13.81 -42.56
C SER A 224 -10.90 -15.25 -42.59
N ARG A 225 -11.33 -15.76 -43.75
CA ARG A 225 -11.89 -17.12 -43.86
C ARG A 225 -10.79 -18.15 -43.61
N ASP A 226 -9.69 -18.05 -44.34
CA ASP A 226 -8.57 -18.99 -44.25
C ASP A 226 -7.92 -18.98 -42.87
N PHE A 227 -7.88 -17.84 -42.19
CA PHE A 227 -7.40 -17.75 -40.82
C PHE A 227 -8.23 -18.61 -39.84
N TYR A 228 -9.57 -18.56 -39.93
CA TYR A 228 -10.42 -19.39 -39.07
C TYR A 228 -10.38 -20.87 -39.47
N GLU A 229 -10.22 -21.19 -40.75
CA GLU A 229 -10.03 -22.59 -41.18
C GLU A 229 -8.68 -23.15 -40.71
N TYR A 230 -7.62 -22.33 -40.74
CA TYR A 230 -6.30 -22.62 -40.18
C TYR A 230 -6.38 -22.92 -38.68
N LEU A 231 -7.03 -22.05 -37.90
CA LEU A 231 -7.17 -22.24 -36.45
C LEU A 231 -7.98 -23.49 -36.09
N LYS A 232 -8.99 -23.84 -36.89
CA LYS A 232 -9.84 -25.02 -36.66
C LYS A 232 -9.31 -26.30 -37.29
N GLY A 233 -8.21 -26.23 -38.06
CA GLY A 233 -7.64 -27.38 -38.77
C GLY A 233 -8.57 -28.00 -39.82
N ARG A 234 -9.48 -27.24 -40.42
CA ARG A 234 -10.45 -27.75 -41.43
C ARG A 234 -9.89 -27.60 -42.85
N TYR A 235 -10.54 -28.23 -43.84
CA TYR A 235 -10.26 -28.04 -45.28
C TYR A 235 -8.76 -28.09 -45.68
N GLY A 236 -8.05 -29.13 -45.25
CA GLY A 236 -6.63 -29.33 -45.58
C GLY A 236 -5.62 -28.65 -44.64
N TRP A 237 -6.09 -27.97 -43.59
CA TRP A 237 -5.25 -27.34 -42.57
C TRP A 237 -5.01 -28.21 -41.32
N ALA A 238 -5.44 -29.48 -41.37
CA ALA A 238 -5.33 -30.42 -40.25
C ALA A 238 -3.88 -30.53 -39.74
N GLY A 239 -3.68 -30.34 -38.44
CA GLY A 239 -2.38 -30.41 -37.78
C GLY A 239 -1.40 -29.27 -38.12
N LYS A 240 -1.71 -28.36 -39.05
CA LYS A 240 -0.74 -27.32 -39.45
C LYS A 240 -0.48 -26.30 -38.34
N PHE A 241 -1.53 -25.84 -37.67
CA PHE A 241 -1.41 -24.89 -36.56
C PHE A 241 -0.60 -25.47 -35.39
N GLU A 242 -0.84 -26.74 -35.07
CA GLU A 242 -0.07 -27.51 -34.07
C GLU A 242 1.39 -27.68 -34.49
N ASN A 243 1.66 -28.07 -35.73
CA ASN A 243 3.01 -28.25 -36.23
C ASN A 243 3.82 -26.96 -36.24
N GLU A 244 3.24 -25.84 -36.69
CA GLU A 244 3.89 -24.53 -36.67
C GLU A 244 4.14 -24.04 -35.23
N THR A 245 3.24 -24.37 -34.29
CA THR A 245 3.43 -24.08 -32.85
C THR A 245 4.59 -24.90 -32.27
N LYS A 246 4.67 -26.20 -32.59
CA LYS A 246 5.79 -27.06 -32.17
C LYS A 246 7.13 -26.65 -32.79
N GLN A 247 7.11 -26.10 -34.01
CA GLN A 247 8.27 -25.50 -34.65
C GLN A 247 8.71 -24.21 -33.94
N LEU A 248 7.76 -23.33 -33.60
CA LEU A 248 8.06 -22.13 -32.80
C LEU A 248 8.74 -22.51 -31.47
N MET A 249 8.17 -23.47 -30.73
CA MET A 249 8.74 -23.97 -29.48
C MET A 249 10.16 -24.55 -29.70
N HIS A 250 10.38 -25.26 -30.80
CA HIS A 250 11.70 -25.78 -31.14
C HIS A 250 12.72 -24.66 -31.40
N ASN A 251 12.33 -23.61 -32.14
CA ASN A 251 13.20 -22.49 -32.47
C ASN A 251 13.69 -21.73 -31.24
N ILE A 252 12.85 -21.63 -30.20
CA ILE A 252 13.22 -20.99 -28.92
C ILE A 252 13.75 -22.00 -27.87
N ARG A 253 13.92 -23.27 -28.24
CA ARG A 253 14.37 -24.36 -27.36
C ARG A 253 13.50 -24.54 -26.11
N ALA A 254 12.18 -24.38 -26.24
CA ALA A 254 11.25 -24.62 -25.14
C ALA A 254 11.12 -26.13 -24.86
N PRO A 255 11.20 -26.57 -23.58
CA PRO A 255 10.86 -27.93 -23.19
C PRO A 255 9.40 -28.22 -23.55
N ARG A 256 9.08 -29.48 -23.85
CA ARG A 256 7.71 -29.89 -24.25
C ARG A 256 6.94 -30.62 -23.15
N ASN A 257 7.60 -30.93 -22.05
CA ASN A 257 7.11 -31.75 -20.95
C ASN A 257 6.75 -30.92 -19.70
N LEU A 258 6.55 -29.60 -19.84
CA LEU A 258 6.10 -28.76 -18.74
C LEU A 258 4.57 -28.79 -18.62
N ASP A 259 4.11 -28.75 -17.37
CA ASP A 259 2.67 -28.70 -17.05
C ASP A 259 2.05 -27.35 -17.43
N SER A 260 2.85 -26.27 -17.43
CA SER A 260 2.42 -24.93 -17.86
C SER A 260 3.60 -24.07 -18.29
N TYR A 261 3.31 -23.00 -19.04
CA TYR A 261 4.33 -22.06 -19.54
C TYR A 261 4.06 -20.65 -19.01
N ASN A 262 5.00 -20.13 -18.23
CA ASN A 262 4.89 -18.79 -17.66
C ASN A 262 5.16 -17.70 -18.71
N ALA A 263 4.25 -16.72 -18.81
CA ALA A 263 4.38 -15.58 -19.71
C ALA A 263 5.69 -14.79 -19.54
N ARG A 264 6.22 -14.66 -18.32
CA ARG A 264 7.46 -13.92 -18.03
C ARG A 264 8.70 -14.59 -18.59
N GLU A 265 8.68 -15.91 -18.69
CA GLU A 265 9.81 -16.71 -19.15
C GLU A 265 9.74 -16.91 -20.67
N TRP A 266 8.55 -17.23 -21.19
CA TRP A 266 8.41 -17.74 -22.55
C TRP A 266 8.00 -16.70 -23.60
N ILE A 267 7.38 -15.57 -23.22
CA ILE A 267 7.09 -14.49 -24.17
C ILE A 267 8.37 -13.79 -24.65
N PRO A 268 9.34 -13.42 -23.79
CA PRO A 268 10.54 -12.73 -24.24
C PRO A 268 11.29 -13.37 -25.41
N PRO A 269 11.69 -14.67 -25.35
CA PRO A 269 12.43 -15.29 -26.45
C PRO A 269 11.62 -15.36 -27.75
N VAL A 270 10.30 -15.53 -27.67
CA VAL A 270 9.42 -15.51 -28.85
C VAL A 270 9.38 -14.14 -29.50
N ILE A 271 9.20 -13.08 -28.69
CA ILE A 271 9.11 -11.71 -29.21
C ILE A 271 10.44 -11.24 -29.76
N ASP A 272 11.56 -11.61 -29.14
CA ASP A 272 12.90 -11.28 -29.64
C ASP A 272 13.20 -12.00 -30.96
N LEU A 273 12.82 -13.29 -31.08
CA LEU A 273 12.89 -14.03 -32.33
C LEU A 273 12.12 -13.30 -33.44
N TRP A 274 10.86 -12.92 -33.21
CA TRP A 274 10.05 -12.25 -34.24
C TRP A 274 10.50 -10.82 -34.56
N ASN A 275 10.98 -10.06 -33.58
CA ASN A 275 11.55 -8.74 -33.86
C ASN A 275 12.82 -8.84 -34.71
N ASN A 276 13.54 -9.96 -34.65
CA ASN A 276 14.66 -10.24 -35.53
C ASN A 276 14.20 -10.75 -36.91
N ASP A 277 13.30 -11.73 -36.96
CA ASP A 277 12.82 -12.34 -38.21
C ASP A 277 12.07 -11.35 -39.11
N TYR A 278 11.31 -10.43 -38.51
CA TYR A 278 10.53 -9.41 -39.23
C TYR A 278 11.17 -8.01 -39.17
N LYS A 279 12.48 -7.94 -38.88
CA LYS A 279 13.19 -6.67 -38.76
C LYS A 279 12.99 -5.79 -39.99
N GLY A 280 12.54 -4.55 -39.77
CA GLY A 280 12.25 -3.58 -40.83
C GLY A 280 10.86 -3.70 -41.45
N LEU A 281 10.10 -4.76 -41.15
CA LEU A 281 8.71 -4.92 -41.57
C LEU A 281 7.73 -4.66 -40.43
N PHE A 282 8.02 -5.22 -39.24
CA PHE A 282 7.16 -5.10 -38.06
C PHE A 282 8.01 -4.91 -36.79
N SER A 283 7.43 -4.26 -35.79
CA SER A 283 8.00 -4.14 -34.45
C SER A 283 6.95 -4.56 -33.42
N PHE A 284 7.22 -5.66 -32.73
CA PHE A 284 6.26 -6.35 -31.88
C PHE A 284 6.43 -6.02 -30.41
N LYS A 285 5.30 -5.97 -29.72
CA LYS A 285 5.22 -5.93 -28.26
C LYS A 285 4.02 -6.73 -27.77
N ALA A 286 4.27 -7.64 -26.84
CA ALA A 286 3.26 -8.43 -26.19
C ALA A 286 2.64 -7.70 -24.98
N PHE A 287 1.34 -7.87 -24.80
CA PHE A 287 0.56 -7.37 -23.67
C PHE A 287 -0.37 -8.49 -23.18
N VAL A 288 -0.22 -8.90 -21.92
CA VAL A 288 -1.05 -9.94 -21.30
C VAL A 288 -2.00 -9.29 -20.31
N PHE A 289 -3.30 -9.49 -20.50
CA PHE A 289 -4.34 -9.06 -19.57
C PHE A 289 -4.93 -10.26 -18.83
N GLY A 290 -5.15 -10.14 -17.54
CA GLY A 290 -5.82 -11.17 -16.73
C GLY A 290 -7.33 -10.97 -16.68
N ALA A 291 -8.06 -12.00 -16.27
CA ALA A 291 -9.53 -11.97 -16.12
C ALA A 291 -10.06 -11.02 -15.03
N VAL A 292 -9.25 -10.78 -14.00
CA VAL A 292 -9.59 -9.88 -12.89
C VAL A 292 -8.46 -8.86 -12.77
N GLY A 293 -8.78 -7.57 -12.83
CA GLY A 293 -7.72 -6.58 -12.67
C GLY A 293 -8.05 -5.14 -12.99
N SER A 294 -6.98 -4.40 -13.21
CA SER A 294 -6.98 -2.99 -13.57
C SER A 294 -7.01 -2.82 -15.10
N TYR A 295 -7.10 -1.58 -15.57
CA TYR A 295 -6.86 -1.27 -16.98
C TYR A 295 -5.40 -1.51 -17.43
N GLU A 296 -4.49 -1.92 -16.55
CA GLU A 296 -3.08 -2.19 -16.90
C GLU A 296 -2.84 -3.68 -17.21
N PRO A 297 -1.97 -3.99 -18.19
CA PRO A 297 -1.58 -5.37 -18.47
C PRO A 297 -0.82 -5.98 -17.29
N VAL A 298 -1.06 -7.26 -17.01
CA VAL A 298 -0.36 -8.04 -15.97
C VAL A 298 1.10 -8.29 -16.36
N PHE A 299 1.38 -8.40 -17.67
CA PHE A 299 2.71 -8.54 -18.21
C PHE A 299 2.83 -7.87 -19.59
N LYS A 300 4.00 -7.33 -19.91
CA LYS A 300 4.32 -6.76 -21.23
C LYS A 300 5.81 -6.89 -21.54
N TYR A 301 6.14 -7.18 -22.78
CA TYR A 301 7.53 -7.30 -23.24
C TYR A 301 7.64 -7.02 -24.74
N GLY A 302 8.76 -6.44 -25.16
CA GLY A 302 9.05 -6.13 -26.57
C GLY A 302 9.41 -4.66 -26.80
N ALA A 303 9.49 -4.28 -28.08
CA ALA A 303 10.03 -3.00 -28.53
C ALA A 303 9.32 -1.78 -27.89
N ALA A 304 10.08 -0.69 -27.70
CA ALA A 304 9.53 0.54 -27.13
C ALA A 304 8.63 1.29 -28.14
N ASP A 305 9.02 1.24 -29.40
CA ASP A 305 8.44 1.85 -30.60
C ASP A 305 7.70 0.83 -31.47
N PHE A 306 7.04 -0.13 -30.83
CA PHE A 306 6.26 -1.16 -31.50
C PHE A 306 5.17 -0.57 -32.41
N ASP A 307 4.94 -1.22 -33.55
CA ASP A 307 3.85 -0.90 -34.47
C ASP A 307 2.73 -1.96 -34.46
N THR A 308 3.05 -3.16 -33.97
CA THR A 308 2.20 -4.34 -34.04
C THR A 308 2.04 -4.97 -32.64
N PRO A 309 1.01 -4.56 -31.88
CA PRO A 309 0.79 -5.08 -30.53
C PRO A 309 0.19 -6.49 -30.56
N LEU A 310 0.80 -7.44 -29.84
CA LEU A 310 0.25 -8.78 -29.63
C LEU A 310 -0.46 -8.79 -28.28
N ILE A 311 -1.79 -8.92 -28.28
CA ILE A 311 -2.60 -8.80 -27.09
C ILE A 311 -3.12 -10.19 -26.73
N LEU A 312 -2.82 -10.64 -25.51
CA LEU A 312 -3.24 -11.92 -24.97
C LEU A 312 -4.16 -11.72 -23.77
N TYR A 313 -5.07 -12.66 -23.58
CA TYR A 313 -5.96 -12.73 -22.43
C TYR A 313 -5.71 -14.03 -21.67
N PHE A 314 -5.54 -13.94 -20.36
CA PHE A 314 -5.27 -15.06 -19.47
C PHE A 314 -6.42 -15.23 -18.48
N ASN A 315 -7.08 -16.38 -18.53
CA ASN A 315 -8.19 -16.75 -17.66
C ASN A 315 -8.17 -18.25 -17.38
N GLU A 316 -8.41 -18.65 -16.13
CA GLU A 316 -8.51 -20.07 -15.72
C GLU A 316 -7.34 -20.94 -16.26
N ASP A 317 -6.11 -20.45 -16.07
CA ASP A 317 -4.87 -21.09 -16.54
C ASP A 317 -4.75 -21.32 -18.06
N HIS A 318 -5.56 -20.61 -18.85
CA HIS A 318 -5.57 -20.67 -20.31
C HIS A 318 -5.27 -19.32 -20.97
N PHE A 319 -4.60 -19.36 -22.13
CA PHE A 319 -4.28 -18.18 -22.93
C PHE A 319 -5.10 -18.14 -24.23
N ASP A 320 -5.75 -17.00 -24.46
CA ASP A 320 -6.39 -16.65 -25.73
C ASP A 320 -5.73 -15.43 -26.36
N GLY A 321 -5.83 -15.32 -27.69
CA GLY A 321 -5.50 -14.08 -28.39
C GLY A 321 -6.62 -13.06 -28.29
N VAL A 322 -6.31 -11.78 -28.41
CA VAL A 322 -7.30 -10.69 -28.41
C VAL A 322 -7.19 -9.89 -29.70
N LYS A 323 -8.31 -9.75 -30.41
CA LYS A 323 -8.33 -9.08 -31.72
C LYS A 323 -8.03 -7.58 -31.61
N GLU A 324 -8.60 -6.91 -30.61
CA GLU A 324 -8.42 -5.48 -30.38
C GLU A 324 -8.44 -5.15 -28.89
N ALA A 325 -7.54 -4.26 -28.44
CA ALA A 325 -7.45 -3.87 -27.03
C ALA A 325 -8.76 -3.29 -26.47
N GLY A 326 -9.53 -2.59 -27.31
CA GLY A 326 -10.79 -1.98 -26.86
C GLY A 326 -11.88 -2.98 -26.51
N ALA A 327 -11.79 -4.19 -27.08
CA ALA A 327 -12.77 -5.25 -26.87
C ALA A 327 -12.68 -5.87 -25.47
N LEU A 328 -11.54 -5.72 -24.78
CA LEU A 328 -11.35 -6.15 -23.39
C LEU A 328 -12.14 -5.31 -22.37
N PHE A 329 -12.48 -4.07 -22.75
CA PHE A 329 -12.95 -3.06 -21.81
C PHE A 329 -14.29 -2.41 -22.20
N ASP A 330 -14.88 -2.86 -23.31
CA ASP A 330 -16.04 -2.24 -23.97
C ASP A 330 -15.84 -0.71 -24.20
N LYS A 331 -14.58 -0.29 -24.32
CA LYS A 331 -14.13 1.10 -24.47
C LYS A 331 -12.85 1.13 -25.28
N ARG A 332 -12.61 2.20 -26.03
CA ARG A 332 -11.32 2.34 -26.73
C ARG A 332 -10.20 2.38 -25.71
N TYR A 333 -9.09 1.75 -26.04
CA TYR A 333 -7.96 1.61 -25.13
C TYR A 333 -6.65 1.99 -25.81
N CYS A 334 -5.78 2.70 -25.09
CA CYS A 334 -4.47 3.09 -25.58
C CYS A 334 -3.39 2.25 -24.88
N LEU A 335 -2.72 1.38 -25.63
CA LEU A 335 -1.63 0.54 -25.12
C LEU A 335 -0.37 1.33 -24.73
N SER A 336 -0.16 2.51 -25.31
CA SER A 336 1.02 3.35 -25.02
C SER A 336 0.95 4.01 -23.64
N CYS A 337 -0.23 4.47 -23.23
CA CYS A 337 -0.43 5.11 -21.92
C CYS A 337 -1.28 4.30 -20.95
N GLU A 338 -1.68 3.09 -21.35
CA GLU A 338 -2.44 2.10 -20.57
C GLU A 338 -3.75 2.65 -20.01
N ARG A 339 -4.53 3.35 -20.86
CA ARG A 339 -5.79 4.00 -20.44
C ARG A 339 -6.92 3.79 -21.44
N ALA A 340 -8.11 3.53 -20.89
CA ALA A 340 -9.36 3.63 -21.61
C ALA A 340 -9.71 5.10 -21.93
N TYR A 341 -10.39 5.32 -23.05
CA TYR A 341 -10.85 6.64 -23.49
C TYR A 341 -12.07 6.52 -24.41
N ASP A 342 -12.90 7.56 -24.46
CA ASP A 342 -14.13 7.53 -25.28
C ASP A 342 -13.83 7.90 -26.75
N ARG A 343 -13.11 9.00 -26.95
CA ARG A 343 -12.82 9.57 -28.27
C ARG A 343 -11.36 9.99 -28.40
N PRO A 344 -10.71 9.77 -29.55
CA PRO A 344 -9.32 10.19 -29.81
C PRO A 344 -9.05 11.68 -29.51
N SER A 345 -10.02 12.55 -29.79
CA SER A 345 -9.91 14.00 -29.55
C SER A 345 -9.85 14.38 -28.06
N ARG A 346 -10.47 13.57 -27.18
CA ARG A 346 -10.51 13.79 -25.72
C ARG A 346 -9.40 13.07 -24.97
N HIS A 347 -8.60 12.27 -25.67
CA HIS A 347 -7.45 11.59 -25.07
C HIS A 347 -6.38 12.61 -24.64
N LEU A 348 -5.46 12.19 -23.76
CA LEU A 348 -4.42 13.07 -23.22
C LEU A 348 -3.53 13.62 -24.35
N SER A 349 -3.29 14.93 -24.35
CA SER A 349 -2.48 15.62 -25.38
C SER A 349 -0.99 15.30 -25.32
N SER A 350 -0.52 14.80 -24.17
CA SER A 350 0.86 14.36 -23.97
C SER A 350 1.08 12.87 -24.27
N CYS A 351 0.07 12.14 -24.76
CA CYS A 351 0.23 10.74 -25.14
C CYS A 351 1.11 10.64 -26.39
N LYS A 352 2.16 9.82 -26.35
CA LYS A 352 3.11 9.64 -27.47
C LYS A 352 2.43 9.04 -28.69
N ALA A 353 1.53 8.08 -28.48
CA ALA A 353 0.73 7.43 -29.51
C ALA A 353 -0.45 8.29 -30.04
N ARG A 354 -0.39 9.61 -29.89
CA ARG A 354 -1.42 10.55 -30.34
C ARG A 354 -0.84 11.61 -31.26
N CYS A 355 -1.47 11.81 -32.42
CA CYS A 355 -1.13 12.94 -33.27
C CYS A 355 -1.76 14.25 -32.72
N ILE A 356 -0.94 15.22 -32.33
CA ILE A 356 -1.40 16.55 -31.87
C ILE A 356 -2.10 17.38 -32.97
N LYS A 357 -1.86 17.03 -34.24
CA LYS A 357 -2.41 17.76 -35.40
C LYS A 357 -3.79 17.25 -35.83
N CYS A 358 -4.00 15.94 -35.88
CA CYS A 358 -5.25 15.32 -36.36
C CYS A 358 -6.00 14.48 -35.33
N SER A 359 -5.47 14.33 -34.10
CA SER A 359 -6.03 13.54 -33.00
C SER A 359 -6.09 12.03 -33.15
N ARG A 360 -5.70 11.47 -34.30
CA ARG A 360 -5.60 10.01 -34.48
C ARG A 360 -4.66 9.38 -33.44
N MET A 361 -4.99 8.14 -33.07
CA MET A 361 -4.40 7.39 -31.97
C MET A 361 -3.90 6.03 -32.45
N GLY A 362 -2.86 5.52 -31.81
CA GLY A 362 -2.31 4.18 -32.08
C GLY A 362 -0.80 4.20 -32.22
N PRO A 363 -0.18 3.02 -32.38
CA PRO A 363 1.27 2.89 -32.43
C PRO A 363 1.90 3.58 -33.66
N LYS A 364 1.16 3.73 -34.77
CA LYS A 364 1.58 4.46 -35.98
C LYS A 364 1.45 5.99 -35.87
N PHE A 365 1.33 6.52 -34.65
CA PHE A 365 1.18 7.95 -34.40
C PHE A 365 2.24 8.43 -33.40
N PRO A 366 2.76 9.67 -33.53
CA PRO A 366 2.26 10.78 -34.35
C PRO A 366 2.41 10.57 -35.87
N CYS A 367 1.63 11.29 -36.67
CA CYS A 367 1.71 11.15 -38.13
C CYS A 367 3.10 11.57 -38.63
N GLU A 368 3.78 10.65 -39.31
CA GLU A 368 5.07 10.91 -39.92
C GLU A 368 4.97 11.90 -41.10
N PRO A 369 5.98 12.76 -41.31
CA PRO A 369 6.05 13.65 -42.47
C PRO A 369 6.18 12.86 -43.78
N ALA A 370 5.36 13.19 -44.77
CA ALA A 370 5.53 12.75 -46.14
C ALA A 370 6.47 13.71 -46.87
N ALA A 371 7.39 13.18 -47.68
CA ALA A 371 8.27 13.99 -48.50
C ALA A 371 7.43 14.92 -49.42
N LYS A 372 7.77 16.23 -49.43
CA LYS A 372 7.18 17.26 -50.30
C LYS A 372 5.71 17.62 -50.05
N TYR A 373 5.12 17.30 -48.90
CA TYR A 373 3.79 17.78 -48.52
C TYR A 373 3.86 18.85 -47.43
N LEU A 374 3.31 20.03 -47.69
CA LEU A 374 3.10 21.08 -46.68
C LEU A 374 1.77 21.80 -46.97
N LYS A 375 0.81 21.70 -46.05
CA LYS A 375 -0.46 22.43 -46.12
C LYS A 375 -0.74 23.19 -44.83
N PHE A 376 -1.27 24.39 -44.99
CA PHE A 376 -1.71 25.25 -43.88
C PHE A 376 -3.23 25.22 -43.77
N CYS A 377 -3.75 25.07 -42.55
CA CYS A 377 -5.18 25.16 -42.28
C CYS A 377 -5.55 26.57 -41.80
N ASN A 378 -6.40 27.28 -42.55
CA ASN A 378 -6.83 28.63 -42.19
C ASN A 378 -7.69 28.71 -40.91
N TYR A 379 -8.39 27.63 -40.54
CA TYR A 379 -9.29 27.62 -39.38
C TYR A 379 -8.60 27.40 -38.03
N CYS A 380 -7.50 26.65 -38.02
CA CYS A 380 -6.77 26.32 -36.79
C CYS A 380 -5.30 26.75 -36.82
N SER A 381 -4.85 27.31 -37.94
CA SER A 381 -3.50 27.84 -38.16
C SER A 381 -2.38 26.80 -38.00
N LYS A 382 -2.69 25.51 -38.13
CA LYS A 382 -1.71 24.41 -38.08
C LYS A 382 -1.13 24.12 -39.47
N TYR A 383 0.14 23.71 -39.49
CA TYR A 383 0.81 23.15 -40.67
C TYR A 383 0.80 21.62 -40.64
N PHE A 384 0.52 21.00 -41.78
CA PHE A 384 0.43 19.56 -41.95
C PHE A 384 1.43 19.12 -43.00
N ASN A 385 2.23 18.11 -42.65
CA ASN A 385 3.28 17.58 -43.51
C ASN A 385 2.89 16.21 -44.10
N ASN A 386 1.61 15.84 -43.99
CA ASN A 386 1.09 14.54 -44.38
C ASN A 386 -0.36 14.74 -44.86
N LYS A 387 -0.66 14.25 -46.08
CA LYS A 387 -1.96 14.43 -46.73
C LYS A 387 -3.10 13.80 -45.95
N GLU A 388 -2.95 12.55 -45.53
CA GLU A 388 -3.97 11.88 -44.72
C GLU A 388 -4.19 12.57 -43.37
N CYS A 389 -3.12 13.09 -42.77
CA CYS A 389 -3.21 13.83 -41.52
C CYS A 389 -4.08 15.08 -41.69
N TYR A 390 -3.89 15.81 -42.79
CA TYR A 390 -4.68 16.99 -43.14
C TYR A 390 -6.14 16.65 -43.46
N GLU A 391 -6.38 15.67 -44.32
CA GLU A 391 -7.73 15.26 -44.72
C GLU A 391 -8.54 14.71 -43.55
N HIS A 392 -7.94 13.88 -42.70
CA HIS A 392 -8.61 13.41 -41.48
C HIS A 392 -8.91 14.57 -40.51
N HIS A 393 -7.99 15.53 -40.38
CA HIS A 393 -8.20 16.71 -39.55
C HIS A 393 -9.45 17.51 -39.99
N LEU A 394 -9.65 17.66 -41.30
CA LEU A 394 -10.83 18.33 -41.87
C LEU A 394 -12.09 17.50 -41.67
N ARG A 395 -12.07 16.22 -42.04
CA ARG A 395 -13.21 15.30 -41.92
C ARG A 395 -13.70 15.13 -40.47
N SER A 396 -12.78 15.12 -39.51
CA SER A 396 -13.11 15.02 -38.08
C SER A 396 -13.46 16.36 -37.42
N ASN A 397 -13.41 17.47 -38.17
CA ASN A 397 -13.59 18.83 -37.66
C ASN A 397 -12.70 19.14 -36.43
N PHE A 398 -11.48 18.58 -36.37
CA PHE A 398 -10.60 18.74 -35.21
C PHE A 398 -10.04 20.17 -35.08
N CYS A 399 -10.14 21.00 -36.13
CA CYS A 399 -9.82 22.42 -36.10
C CYS A 399 -10.62 23.22 -35.06
N SER A 400 -11.84 22.79 -34.75
CA SER A 400 -12.71 23.42 -33.74
C SER A 400 -12.24 23.16 -32.31
N ILE A 401 -11.56 22.04 -32.07
CA ILE A 401 -11.14 21.59 -30.74
C ILE A 401 -9.71 22.04 -30.43
N SER A 402 -8.85 22.12 -31.44
CA SER A 402 -7.44 22.45 -31.22
C SER A 402 -6.88 23.39 -32.28
N LYS A 403 -6.28 24.49 -31.81
CA LYS A 403 -5.75 25.60 -32.61
C LYS A 403 -4.27 25.81 -32.32
N ARG A 404 -3.56 26.46 -33.24
CA ARG A 404 -2.17 26.89 -33.07
C ARG A 404 -2.14 28.41 -32.90
N CYS A 405 -1.39 28.90 -31.94
CA CYS A 405 -1.15 30.34 -31.81
C CYS A 405 -0.17 30.80 -32.90
N LEU A 406 -0.49 31.89 -33.61
CA LEU A 406 0.39 32.49 -34.61
C LEU A 406 1.61 33.21 -33.99
N LYS A 407 1.49 33.67 -32.74
CA LYS A 407 2.56 34.42 -32.05
C LYS A 407 3.63 33.50 -31.45
N CYS A 408 3.22 32.50 -30.66
CA CYS A 408 4.15 31.61 -29.95
C CYS A 408 4.25 30.20 -30.55
N GLY A 409 3.45 29.88 -31.57
CA GLY A 409 3.47 28.57 -32.24
C GLY A 409 2.87 27.40 -31.43
N ILE A 410 2.46 27.61 -30.18
CA ILE A 410 1.90 26.58 -29.29
C ILE A 410 0.56 26.08 -29.84
N ILE A 411 0.39 24.75 -29.83
CA ILE A 411 -0.90 24.12 -30.09
C ILE A 411 -1.66 24.00 -28.77
N TRP A 412 -2.87 24.56 -28.73
CA TRP A 412 -3.72 24.62 -27.56
C TRP A 412 -5.09 23.98 -27.82
N ASP A 413 -5.74 23.59 -26.73
CA ASP A 413 -7.10 23.03 -26.73
C ASP A 413 -8.10 24.15 -26.41
N VAL A 414 -9.11 24.30 -27.27
CA VAL A 414 -10.10 25.37 -27.15
C VAL A 414 -10.87 25.26 -25.84
N SER A 415 -11.40 24.07 -25.53
CA SER A 415 -12.21 23.83 -24.33
C SER A 415 -11.46 24.07 -23.02
N LYS A 416 -10.13 23.98 -23.02
CA LYS A 416 -9.31 24.27 -21.82
C LYS A 416 -8.98 25.75 -21.69
N ASN A 417 -8.79 26.44 -22.80
CA ASN A 417 -8.36 27.84 -22.83
C ASN A 417 -9.53 28.83 -22.92
N THR A 418 -10.77 28.34 -23.03
CA THR A 418 -11.98 29.17 -22.96
C THR A 418 -12.79 28.95 -21.67
N ARG A 419 -12.24 28.22 -20.69
CA ARG A 419 -12.84 28.10 -19.36
C ARG A 419 -12.75 29.42 -18.61
N ASN A 420 -13.67 29.63 -17.68
CA ASN A 420 -13.70 30.79 -16.78
C ASN A 420 -13.65 32.12 -17.56
N GLU A 421 -14.54 32.26 -18.55
CA GLU A 421 -14.75 33.48 -19.37
C GLU A 421 -13.55 33.91 -20.24
N ARG A 422 -12.51 33.08 -20.28
CA ARG A 422 -11.32 33.35 -21.08
C ARG A 422 -11.64 33.26 -22.57
N ARG A 423 -11.11 34.19 -23.36
CA ARG A 423 -11.35 34.27 -24.82
C ARG A 423 -10.39 33.40 -25.66
N GLY A 424 -9.60 32.53 -25.03
CA GLY A 424 -8.67 31.62 -25.72
C GLY A 424 -7.25 31.62 -25.15
N HIS A 425 -6.29 31.17 -25.96
CA HIS A 425 -4.88 31.13 -25.55
C HIS A 425 -4.27 32.54 -25.40
N VAL A 426 -3.48 32.73 -24.34
CA VAL A 426 -2.65 33.92 -24.12
C VAL A 426 -1.22 33.42 -23.98
N CYS A 427 -0.29 34.04 -24.69
CA CYS A 427 1.11 33.63 -24.69
C CYS A 427 1.73 33.82 -23.29
N ASN A 428 2.70 32.97 -22.96
CA ASN A 428 3.44 32.95 -21.68
C ASN A 428 2.64 32.52 -20.44
N GLU A 429 1.35 32.24 -20.57
CA GLU A 429 0.56 31.70 -19.46
C GLU A 429 0.42 30.18 -19.54
N ILE A 430 0.51 29.53 -18.38
CA ILE A 430 0.28 28.09 -18.24
C ILE A 430 -0.85 27.84 -17.24
N TYR A 431 -1.57 26.73 -17.43
CA TYR A 431 -2.57 26.30 -16.46
C TYR A 431 -1.91 25.70 -15.24
N CYS A 432 -2.13 26.30 -14.07
CA CYS A 432 -1.67 25.79 -12.80
C CYS A 432 -2.75 24.89 -12.17
N LYS A 433 -2.38 23.63 -11.88
CA LYS A 433 -3.30 22.69 -11.22
C LYS A 433 -3.58 23.04 -9.76
N THR A 434 -2.68 23.78 -9.11
CA THR A 434 -2.78 24.14 -7.69
C THR A 434 -3.83 25.21 -7.47
N CYS A 435 -3.75 26.34 -8.19
CA CYS A 435 -4.75 27.41 -8.10
C CYS A 435 -5.90 27.28 -9.11
N GLN A 436 -5.86 26.28 -9.99
CA GLN A 436 -6.84 26.03 -11.04
C GLN A 436 -7.06 27.23 -11.99
N SER A 437 -6.01 28.03 -12.21
CA SER A 437 -6.04 29.23 -13.06
C SER A 437 -4.85 29.28 -14.02
N PHE A 438 -4.96 30.10 -15.07
CA PHE A 438 -3.86 30.41 -15.97
C PHE A 438 -3.09 31.63 -15.47
N HIS A 439 -1.78 31.51 -15.37
CA HIS A 439 -0.91 32.64 -15.06
C HIS A 439 0.50 32.41 -15.62
N ASP A 440 1.27 33.49 -15.71
CA ASP A 440 2.70 33.41 -16.02
C ASP A 440 3.41 32.64 -14.90
N PRO A 441 4.16 31.56 -15.19
CA PRO A 441 4.93 30.84 -14.19
C PRO A 441 5.94 31.73 -13.44
N LYS A 442 6.46 32.80 -14.08
CA LYS A 442 7.39 33.75 -13.46
C LYS A 442 6.76 34.62 -12.38
N ARG A 443 5.44 34.88 -12.46
CA ARG A 443 4.71 35.66 -11.44
C ARG A 443 4.42 34.88 -10.17
N GLY A 444 4.64 33.56 -10.16
CA GLY A 444 4.28 32.68 -9.05
C GLY A 444 2.80 32.30 -9.04
N CYS A 445 2.47 31.26 -8.28
CA CYS A 445 1.09 30.78 -8.10
C CYS A 445 0.49 31.45 -6.86
N TYR A 446 -0.59 32.23 -7.03
CA TYR A 446 -1.34 32.77 -5.91
C TYR A 446 -2.32 31.70 -5.40
N ILE A 447 -1.87 30.88 -4.45
CA ILE A 447 -2.73 29.90 -3.76
C ILE A 447 -3.66 30.70 -2.85
N ARG A 448 -4.97 30.63 -3.09
CA ARG A 448 -5.95 31.22 -2.17
C ARG A 448 -5.81 30.53 -0.81
N PRO A 449 -5.85 31.27 0.31
CA PRO A 449 -5.89 30.67 1.65
C PRO A 449 -6.94 29.56 1.69
N LEU A 450 -6.57 28.39 2.25
CA LEU A 450 -7.54 27.32 2.44
C LEU A 450 -8.58 27.82 3.45
N GLU A 451 -9.79 28.07 2.98
CA GLU A 451 -10.91 28.30 3.90
C GLU A 451 -11.11 27.01 4.71
N PRO A 452 -11.10 27.09 6.06
CA PRO A 452 -11.41 25.95 6.90
C PRO A 452 -12.78 25.41 6.48
N LYS A 453 -12.85 24.13 6.10
CA LYS A 453 -14.16 23.52 5.88
C LYS A 453 -14.92 23.57 7.21
N GLU A 454 -16.11 24.16 7.21
CA GLU A 454 -17.02 24.04 8.34
C GLU A 454 -17.20 22.55 8.67
N GLN A 455 -16.81 22.18 9.89
CA GLN A 455 -16.93 20.79 10.33
C GLN A 455 -18.39 20.50 10.60
N ALA A 456 -18.92 19.47 9.96
CA ALA A 456 -20.25 18.99 10.26
C ALA A 456 -20.33 18.59 11.75
N PRO A 457 -21.47 18.84 12.42
CA PRO A 457 -21.65 18.45 13.81
C PRO A 457 -21.46 16.93 13.98
N TYR A 458 -20.81 16.54 15.07
CA TYR A 458 -20.53 15.14 15.38
C TYR A 458 -20.73 14.85 16.87
N ARG A 459 -21.01 13.58 17.18
CA ARG A 459 -21.14 13.05 18.53
C ARG A 459 -19.81 12.46 18.99
N ILE A 460 -19.53 12.61 20.28
CA ILE A 460 -18.41 12.00 20.97
C ILE A 460 -18.98 11.02 21.99
N VAL A 461 -18.46 9.80 22.03
CA VAL A 461 -18.79 8.79 23.04
C VAL A 461 -17.51 8.34 23.71
N ALA A 462 -17.30 8.64 24.98
CA ALA A 462 -16.20 8.07 25.75
C ALA A 462 -16.69 6.83 26.49
N PHE A 463 -16.01 5.69 26.38
CA PHE A 463 -16.44 4.45 27.02
C PHE A 463 -15.27 3.66 27.61
N ASP A 464 -15.59 2.82 28.59
CA ASP A 464 -14.67 1.94 29.32
C ASP A 464 -15.35 0.58 29.56
N LEU A 465 -14.60 -0.52 29.40
CA LEU A 465 -15.08 -1.88 29.67
C LEU A 465 -14.40 -2.44 30.92
N GLU A 466 -15.20 -2.94 31.85
CA GLU A 466 -14.73 -3.86 32.87
C GLU A 466 -15.00 -5.29 32.40
N THR A 467 -14.01 -6.17 32.56
CA THR A 467 -14.08 -7.55 32.08
C THR A 467 -13.77 -8.55 33.18
N THR A 468 -14.41 -9.72 33.12
CA THR A 468 -14.06 -10.90 33.92
C THR A 468 -13.32 -11.95 33.09
N GLN A 469 -12.63 -12.87 33.77
CA GLN A 469 -11.84 -13.95 33.16
C GLN A 469 -12.29 -15.35 33.64
N HIS A 470 -13.58 -15.54 33.89
CA HIS A 470 -14.08 -16.80 34.47
C HIS A 470 -14.11 -17.96 33.47
N VAL A 471 -14.25 -17.69 32.18
CA VAL A 471 -14.41 -18.72 31.14
C VAL A 471 -13.05 -19.08 30.53
N PRO A 472 -12.61 -20.36 30.58
CA PRO A 472 -11.41 -20.82 29.90
C PRO A 472 -11.58 -20.80 28.38
N GLU A 473 -10.50 -20.56 27.65
CA GLU A 473 -10.50 -20.61 26.18
C GLU A 473 -10.61 -22.08 25.72
N GLN A 474 -11.45 -22.36 24.72
CA GLN A 474 -11.86 -23.72 24.32
C GLN A 474 -10.71 -24.71 24.06
N ASN A 475 -9.51 -24.21 23.74
CA ASN A 475 -8.34 -25.02 23.37
C ASN A 475 -7.15 -24.88 24.33
N ASP A 476 -7.26 -24.07 25.39
CA ASP A 476 -6.15 -23.85 26.33
C ASP A 476 -6.69 -23.48 27.73
N ASN A 477 -6.64 -24.45 28.65
CA ASN A 477 -7.06 -24.26 30.05
C ASN A 477 -6.19 -23.25 30.82
N LYS A 478 -5.04 -22.83 30.27
CA LYS A 478 -4.19 -21.78 30.85
C LYS A 478 -4.59 -20.37 30.39
N LYS A 479 -5.43 -20.23 29.37
CA LYS A 479 -5.93 -18.94 28.86
C LYS A 479 -7.38 -18.74 29.26
N ARG A 480 -7.69 -17.54 29.75
CA ARG A 480 -9.05 -17.14 30.15
C ARG A 480 -9.55 -16.05 29.21
N LYS A 481 -10.82 -16.14 28.80
CA LYS A 481 -11.46 -15.18 27.91
C LYS A 481 -11.90 -13.94 28.70
N HIS A 482 -11.51 -12.76 28.22
CA HIS A 482 -12.06 -11.50 28.73
C HIS A 482 -13.52 -11.34 28.29
N MET A 483 -14.43 -11.30 29.27
CA MET A 483 -15.86 -11.09 29.05
C MET A 483 -16.32 -9.80 29.72
N PRO A 484 -16.81 -8.80 28.96
CA PRO A 484 -17.33 -7.57 29.54
C PRO A 484 -18.55 -7.84 30.42
N ASN A 485 -18.46 -7.44 31.69
CA ASN A 485 -19.54 -7.54 32.67
C ASN A 485 -20.13 -6.17 33.04
N PHE A 486 -19.38 -5.10 32.76
CA PHE A 486 -19.83 -3.73 32.94
C PHE A 486 -19.22 -2.82 31.87
N ILE A 487 -20.02 -1.91 31.33
CA ILE A 487 -19.62 -0.93 30.32
C ILE A 487 -20.19 0.42 30.72
N GLY A 488 -19.32 1.41 30.90
CA GLY A 488 -19.72 2.80 31.10
C GLY A 488 -19.53 3.61 29.82
N ALA A 489 -20.50 4.43 29.45
CA ALA A 489 -20.41 5.31 28.29
C ALA A 489 -20.92 6.72 28.61
N LYS A 490 -20.15 7.75 28.21
CA LYS A 490 -20.54 9.16 28.27
C LYS A 490 -20.65 9.77 26.88
N ILE A 491 -21.70 10.54 26.64
CA ILE A 491 -22.02 11.19 25.36
C ILE A 491 -21.82 12.70 25.46
N SER A 492 -21.17 13.29 24.46
CA SER A 492 -21.13 14.74 24.29
C SER A 492 -20.97 15.14 22.81
N CYS A 493 -20.88 16.44 22.54
CA CYS A 493 -20.52 17.01 21.24
C CYS A 493 -19.69 18.26 21.50
N PRO A 494 -18.95 18.79 20.49
CA PRO A 494 -18.11 19.97 20.68
C PRO A 494 -18.85 21.15 21.34
N LYS A 495 -20.10 21.39 20.92
CA LYS A 495 -20.93 22.46 21.49
C LYS A 495 -21.28 22.22 22.97
N CYS A 496 -21.62 21.00 23.35
CA CYS A 496 -21.98 20.67 24.73
C CYS A 496 -20.79 20.56 25.68
N ILE A 497 -19.57 20.40 25.15
CA ILE A 497 -18.34 20.48 25.94
C ILE A 497 -18.12 21.93 26.40
N GLU A 498 -18.36 22.89 25.51
CA GLU A 498 -18.20 24.31 25.81
C GLU A 498 -19.39 24.89 26.59
N ASN A 499 -20.62 24.60 26.13
CA ASN A 499 -21.85 25.11 26.72
C ASN A 499 -22.87 23.97 26.84
N TYR A 500 -23.00 23.43 28.05
CA TYR A 500 -23.93 22.35 28.34
C TYR A 500 -25.37 22.77 28.00
N SER A 501 -26.10 21.89 27.33
CA SER A 501 -27.49 22.09 26.94
C SER A 501 -28.22 20.75 27.01
N PHE A 502 -29.34 20.74 27.73
CA PHE A 502 -30.18 19.56 27.90
C PHE A 502 -30.89 19.18 26.58
N ASP A 503 -31.34 20.17 25.81
CA ASP A 503 -32.10 20.01 24.55
C ASP A 503 -31.21 19.74 23.31
N CYS A 504 -29.98 19.24 23.50
CA CYS A 504 -29.06 19.03 22.38
C CYS A 504 -29.47 17.79 21.55
N LYS A 505 -29.94 18.03 20.33
CA LYS A 505 -30.31 16.97 19.36
C LYS A 505 -29.18 15.98 19.03
N ILE A 506 -27.92 16.39 19.14
CA ILE A 506 -26.77 15.50 18.89
C ILE A 506 -26.60 14.56 20.07
N CYS A 507 -26.57 15.09 21.28
CA CYS A 507 -26.19 14.30 22.45
C CYS A 507 -27.36 13.59 23.13
N GLY A 508 -28.60 14.07 22.93
CA GLY A 508 -29.80 13.55 23.59
C GLY A 508 -29.91 13.96 25.07
N GLU A 509 -30.91 13.43 25.75
CA GLU A 509 -31.13 13.62 27.20
C GLU A 509 -30.23 12.68 28.03
N GLU A 510 -30.04 11.44 27.57
CA GLU A 510 -29.23 10.42 28.24
C GLU A 510 -27.72 10.61 27.92
N ARG A 511 -26.94 11.19 28.85
CA ARG A 511 -25.51 11.48 28.66
C ARG A 511 -24.58 10.47 29.29
N SER A 512 -25.01 9.79 30.34
CA SER A 512 -24.27 8.74 31.05
C SER A 512 -25.10 7.46 31.03
N VAL A 513 -24.68 6.51 30.20
CA VAL A 513 -25.37 5.24 29.99
C VAL A 513 -24.46 4.09 30.41
N THR A 514 -24.99 3.13 31.16
CA THR A 514 -24.24 1.94 31.59
C THR A 514 -24.92 0.66 31.13
N PHE A 515 -24.13 -0.34 30.78
CA PHE A 515 -24.58 -1.69 30.42
C PHE A 515 -23.95 -2.66 31.41
N SER A 516 -24.76 -3.39 32.16
CA SER A 516 -24.25 -4.25 33.25
C SER A 516 -25.09 -5.50 33.41
N GLN A 517 -24.49 -6.56 33.95
CA GLN A 517 -25.22 -7.79 34.28
C GLN A 517 -26.11 -7.65 35.50
N GLN A 518 -25.84 -6.65 36.36
CA GLN A 518 -26.52 -6.42 37.63
C GLN A 518 -26.80 -4.93 37.84
N PRO A 519 -27.89 -4.58 38.56
CA PRO A 519 -28.15 -3.21 38.97
C PRO A 519 -27.12 -2.68 39.96
N PHE A 520 -26.95 -1.37 39.99
CA PHE A 520 -26.17 -0.66 41.02
C PHE A 520 -26.90 0.63 41.44
N VAL A 521 -26.72 1.04 42.71
CA VAL A 521 -27.49 2.15 43.31
C VAL A 521 -26.63 3.30 43.83
N LYS A 522 -25.31 3.13 43.94
CA LYS A 522 -24.40 4.14 44.54
C LYS A 522 -23.90 5.19 43.54
N THR A 523 -24.06 4.97 42.25
CA THR A 523 -23.58 5.87 41.20
C THR A 523 -24.77 6.39 40.40
N VAL A 524 -24.89 7.70 40.32
CA VAL A 524 -25.95 8.36 39.54
C VAL A 524 -25.58 8.30 38.06
N VAL A 525 -26.44 7.70 37.24
CA VAL A 525 -26.33 7.64 35.78
C VAL A 525 -27.69 7.96 35.17
N ASP A 526 -27.70 8.53 33.97
CA ASP A 526 -28.96 8.90 33.31
C ASP A 526 -29.75 7.65 32.90
N ARG A 527 -29.03 6.57 32.54
CA ARG A 527 -29.66 5.29 32.18
C ARG A 527 -28.80 4.08 32.53
N GLN A 528 -29.42 3.10 33.17
CA GLN A 528 -28.84 1.80 33.47
C GLN A 528 -29.55 0.70 32.66
N ILE A 529 -28.81 0.00 31.80
CA ILE A 529 -29.30 -1.10 30.97
C ILE A 529 -28.79 -2.41 31.58
N ILE A 530 -29.68 -3.14 32.23
CA ILE A 530 -29.37 -4.41 32.88
C ILE A 530 -29.63 -5.54 31.88
N THR A 531 -28.60 -6.31 31.55
CA THR A 531 -28.66 -7.36 30.53
C THR A 531 -27.64 -8.47 30.80
N PRO A 532 -27.96 -9.75 30.51
CA PRO A 532 -26.98 -10.83 30.60
C PRO A 532 -25.79 -10.65 29.63
N GLU A 533 -25.99 -9.91 28.52
CA GLU A 533 -24.99 -9.68 27.47
C GLU A 533 -24.67 -8.17 27.29
N PRO A 534 -23.90 -7.54 28.20
CA PRO A 534 -23.63 -6.09 28.16
C PRO A 534 -22.98 -5.62 26.86
N LEU A 535 -22.01 -6.38 26.33
CA LEU A 535 -21.30 -6.03 25.11
C LEU A 535 -22.25 -5.95 23.89
N GLU A 536 -23.20 -6.87 23.82
CA GLU A 536 -24.12 -6.98 22.68
C GLU A 536 -25.12 -5.82 22.65
N GLU A 537 -25.69 -5.45 23.80
CA GLU A 537 -26.58 -4.29 23.90
C GLU A 537 -25.81 -2.97 23.74
N PHE A 538 -24.57 -2.87 24.24
CA PHE A 538 -23.72 -1.69 24.01
C PHE A 538 -23.44 -1.45 22.53
N VAL A 539 -23.07 -2.49 21.78
CA VAL A 539 -22.78 -2.39 20.34
C VAL A 539 -24.04 -2.00 19.56
N LYS A 540 -25.18 -2.59 19.91
CA LYS A 540 -26.48 -2.26 19.31
C LYS A 540 -26.85 -0.80 19.55
N TRP A 541 -26.69 -0.31 20.78
CA TRP A 541 -26.91 1.09 21.13
C TRP A 541 -25.97 2.03 20.38
N LEU A 542 -24.65 1.72 20.31
CA LEU A 542 -23.67 2.51 19.55
C LEU A 542 -24.04 2.64 18.08
N ILE A 543 -24.51 1.55 17.45
CA ILE A 543 -24.96 1.57 16.06
C ILE A 543 -26.19 2.47 15.92
N GLN A 544 -27.19 2.30 16.78
CA GLN A 544 -28.44 3.06 16.74
C GLN A 544 -28.21 4.56 16.83
N ILE A 545 -27.41 5.02 17.80
CA ILE A 545 -27.13 6.45 17.94
C ILE A 545 -26.33 6.98 16.75
N SER A 546 -25.51 6.16 16.09
CA SER A 546 -24.62 6.58 14.98
C SER A 546 -25.30 6.64 13.60
N THR A 547 -26.61 6.51 13.53
CA THR A 547 -27.38 6.52 12.27
C THR A 547 -27.46 7.91 11.63
N GLU A 548 -27.60 8.97 12.43
CA GLU A 548 -27.83 10.33 11.94
C GLU A 548 -26.56 11.19 11.89
N TYR A 549 -25.71 11.08 12.90
CA TYR A 549 -24.49 11.87 13.05
C TYR A 549 -23.25 10.98 12.98
N ASN A 550 -22.12 11.55 12.55
CA ASN A 550 -20.85 10.88 12.79
C ASN A 550 -20.64 10.77 14.30
N THR A 551 -20.34 9.57 14.77
CA THR A 551 -20.03 9.29 16.18
C THR A 551 -18.57 8.91 16.29
N ILE A 552 -17.83 9.63 17.12
CA ILE A 552 -16.44 9.33 17.47
C ILE A 552 -16.44 8.69 18.85
N ALA A 553 -16.16 7.38 18.90
CA ALA A 553 -16.06 6.61 20.12
C ALA A 553 -14.61 6.56 20.60
N PHE A 554 -14.35 7.02 21.83
CA PHE A 554 -13.06 6.97 22.48
C PHE A 554 -13.06 5.94 23.61
N SER A 555 -11.99 5.17 23.69
CA SER A 555 -11.58 4.48 24.91
C SER A 555 -10.09 4.72 25.13
N HIS A 556 -9.69 4.79 26.39
CA HIS A 556 -8.33 5.16 26.75
C HIS A 556 -7.43 3.92 26.77
N PHE A 557 -6.40 3.90 25.91
CA PHE A 557 -5.59 2.70 25.64
C PHE A 557 -6.37 1.54 24.99
N GLY A 558 -7.61 1.79 24.55
CA GLY A 558 -8.50 0.75 24.05
C GLY A 558 -8.07 0.15 22.72
N GLY A 559 -7.14 0.78 21.99
CA GLY A 559 -6.56 0.25 20.75
C GLY A 559 -5.84 -1.10 20.90
N ARG A 560 -5.58 -1.52 22.14
CA ARG A 560 -5.04 -2.85 22.49
C ARG A 560 -6.00 -3.70 23.32
N PHE A 561 -7.12 -3.16 23.76
CA PHE A 561 -8.05 -3.82 24.68
C PHE A 561 -9.52 -3.57 24.29
N ASP A 562 -10.15 -2.48 24.75
CA ASP A 562 -11.60 -2.27 24.61
C ASP A 562 -12.08 -2.29 23.17
N MET A 563 -11.36 -1.59 22.28
CA MET A 563 -11.71 -1.51 20.86
C MET A 563 -11.62 -2.86 20.18
N VAL A 564 -10.71 -3.75 20.64
CA VAL A 564 -10.56 -5.11 20.10
C VAL A 564 -11.79 -5.96 20.43
N ILE A 565 -12.30 -5.82 21.66
CA ILE A 565 -13.50 -6.53 22.13
C ILE A 565 -14.73 -6.04 21.37
N VAL A 566 -14.90 -4.72 21.22
CA VAL A 566 -16.01 -4.13 20.46
C VAL A 566 -15.91 -4.46 18.97
N PHE A 567 -14.69 -4.46 18.40
CA PHE A 567 -14.45 -4.87 17.02
C PHE A 567 -14.95 -6.30 16.77
N ARG A 568 -14.63 -7.24 17.67
CA ARG A 568 -15.12 -8.62 17.56
C ARG A 568 -16.65 -8.65 17.50
N ALA A 569 -17.34 -7.93 18.38
CA ALA A 569 -18.81 -7.91 18.41
C ALA A 569 -19.44 -7.25 17.16
N LEU A 570 -18.80 -6.22 16.60
CA LEU A 570 -19.20 -5.62 15.32
C LEU A 570 -18.99 -6.58 14.14
N PHE A 571 -17.89 -7.31 14.12
CA PHE A 571 -17.58 -8.28 13.08
C PHE A 571 -18.58 -9.43 13.04
N HIS A 572 -18.98 -9.96 14.20
CA HIS A 572 -20.01 -11.02 14.29
C HIS A 572 -21.39 -10.54 13.82
N ARG A 573 -21.65 -9.22 13.84
CA ARG A 573 -22.86 -8.59 13.27
C ARG A 573 -22.76 -8.33 11.76
N GLY A 574 -21.67 -8.72 11.10
CA GLY A 574 -21.48 -8.57 9.66
C GLY A 574 -20.85 -7.24 9.22
N PHE A 575 -20.39 -6.39 10.14
CA PHE A 575 -19.67 -5.17 9.78
C PHE A 575 -18.21 -5.46 9.41
N THR A 576 -17.70 -4.78 8.38
CA THR A 576 -16.30 -4.84 7.94
C THR A 576 -15.65 -3.45 8.03
N PRO A 577 -15.10 -3.08 9.21
CA PRO A 577 -14.52 -1.77 9.43
C PRO A 577 -13.25 -1.53 8.59
N SER A 578 -13.06 -0.29 8.14
CA SER A 578 -11.74 0.18 7.72
C SER A 578 -10.87 0.45 8.94
N MET A 579 -9.64 -0.06 8.94
CA MET A 579 -8.74 -0.01 10.11
C MET A 579 -7.42 0.67 9.78
N ILE A 580 -6.89 1.42 10.74
CA ILE A 580 -5.53 1.97 10.76
C ILE A 580 -4.84 1.36 11.98
N ASN A 581 -3.78 0.59 11.75
CA ASN A 581 -3.02 -0.09 12.79
C ASN A 581 -1.49 0.08 12.59
N ASN A 582 -0.74 -0.12 13.67
CA ASN A 582 0.71 -0.34 13.62
C ASN A 582 1.03 -1.55 14.49
N GLY A 583 1.39 -2.66 13.86
CA GLY A 583 1.42 -3.98 14.53
C GLY A 583 0.06 -4.31 15.14
N ASN A 584 0.06 -4.75 16.40
CA ASN A 584 -1.15 -5.15 17.12
C ASN A 584 -1.94 -3.99 17.74
N LYS A 585 -1.48 -2.74 17.58
CA LYS A 585 -2.20 -1.56 18.10
C LYS A 585 -3.13 -0.98 17.03
N LEU A 586 -4.42 -0.93 17.34
CA LEU A 586 -5.44 -0.22 16.54
C LEU A 586 -5.41 1.28 16.89
N TYR A 587 -5.21 2.13 15.88
CA TYR A 587 -5.27 3.59 16.03
C TYR A 587 -6.66 4.12 15.72
N GLU A 588 -7.26 3.63 14.65
CA GLU A 588 -8.60 4.00 14.22
C GLU A 588 -9.32 2.79 13.63
N MET A 589 -10.60 2.66 13.97
CA MET A 589 -11.51 1.73 13.33
C MET A 589 -12.77 2.48 12.90
N LYS A 590 -13.10 2.45 11.61
CA LYS A 590 -14.21 3.20 11.05
C LYS A 590 -15.21 2.30 10.35
N VAL A 591 -16.48 2.45 10.71
CA VAL A 591 -17.62 1.71 10.17
C VAL A 591 -18.62 2.71 9.59
N GLN A 592 -19.07 2.47 8.36
CA GLN A 592 -20.18 3.23 7.79
C GLN A 592 -21.50 2.65 8.29
N ILE A 593 -22.30 3.46 8.97
CA ILE A 593 -23.59 3.03 9.58
C ILE A 593 -24.76 3.52 8.74
N GLY A 594 -24.86 4.85 8.54
CA GLY A 594 -25.89 5.46 7.71
C GLY A 594 -25.43 5.75 6.28
N LYS A 595 -26.33 6.33 5.47
CA LYS A 595 -26.01 6.78 4.10
C LYS A 595 -24.84 7.78 4.07
N LYS A 596 -24.69 8.59 5.13
CA LYS A 596 -23.65 9.62 5.26
C LYS A 596 -22.98 9.69 6.64
N SER A 597 -23.32 8.80 7.58
CA SER A 597 -22.77 8.79 8.93
C SER A 597 -21.80 7.62 9.15
N ASN A 598 -20.85 7.83 10.06
CA ASN A 598 -19.83 6.86 10.40
C ASN A 598 -19.73 6.72 11.91
N LEU A 599 -19.51 5.50 12.37
CA LEU A 599 -19.01 5.20 13.71
C LEU A 599 -17.49 5.04 13.63
N ILE A 600 -16.76 5.86 14.36
CA ILE A 600 -15.29 5.97 14.29
C ILE A 600 -14.74 5.75 15.70
N PHE A 601 -14.05 4.64 15.91
CA PHE A 601 -13.33 4.39 17.15
C PHE A 601 -11.91 4.95 17.07
N ARG A 602 -11.47 5.61 18.14
CA ARG A 602 -10.12 6.15 18.29
C ARG A 602 -9.60 5.88 19.69
N ASP A 603 -8.32 5.56 19.78
CA ASP A 603 -7.63 5.42 21.06
C ASP A 603 -7.20 6.80 21.57
N SER A 604 -7.77 7.23 22.70
CA SER A 604 -7.48 8.55 23.27
C SER A 604 -6.05 8.65 23.81
N PHE A 605 -5.36 7.53 24.06
CA PHE A 605 -3.95 7.50 24.45
C PHE A 605 -3.05 8.10 23.37
N ASN A 606 -3.47 8.08 22.10
CA ASN A 606 -2.70 8.72 21.01
C ASN A 606 -2.75 10.25 21.07
N LEU A 607 -3.75 10.81 21.77
CA LEU A 607 -3.88 12.25 21.99
C LEU A 607 -3.24 12.64 23.33
N MET A 608 -3.38 11.78 24.34
CA MET A 608 -2.89 11.99 25.69
C MET A 608 -2.08 10.76 26.13
N PRO A 609 -0.78 10.68 25.82
CA PRO A 609 0.03 9.47 25.99
C PRO A 609 0.52 9.30 27.44
N MET A 610 -0.42 9.18 28.38
CA MET A 610 -0.18 8.91 29.79
C MET A 610 -1.32 8.08 30.36
N SER A 611 -1.13 7.51 31.57
CA SER A 611 -2.18 6.71 32.21
C SER A 611 -3.38 7.59 32.63
N LEU A 612 -4.57 6.99 32.74
CA LEU A 612 -5.77 7.68 33.20
C LEU A 612 -5.58 8.33 34.58
N ALA A 613 -4.91 7.63 35.51
CA ALA A 613 -4.58 8.14 36.84
C ALA A 613 -3.63 9.35 36.79
N SER A 614 -2.74 9.40 35.79
CA SER A 614 -1.81 10.52 35.59
C SER A 614 -2.50 11.76 34.98
N LEU A 615 -3.64 11.61 34.30
CA LEU A 615 -4.37 12.74 33.71
C LEU A 615 -4.92 13.68 34.77
N VAL A 616 -5.40 13.15 35.89
CA VAL A 616 -6.00 13.90 36.99
C VAL A 616 -5.05 14.97 37.53
N PRO A 617 -3.83 14.63 38.01
CA PRO A 617 -2.87 15.63 38.46
C PRO A 617 -2.29 16.46 37.31
N ALA A 618 -2.10 15.89 36.11
CA ALA A 618 -1.49 16.61 34.98
C ALA A 618 -2.34 17.78 34.46
N PHE A 619 -3.66 17.66 34.57
CA PHE A 619 -4.62 18.68 34.12
C PHE A 619 -5.37 19.37 35.26
N GLY A 620 -5.05 19.04 36.53
CA GLY A 620 -5.75 19.58 37.70
C GLY A 620 -7.25 19.29 37.68
N LEU A 621 -7.64 18.09 37.25
CA LEU A 621 -9.05 17.72 37.15
C LEU A 621 -9.60 17.40 38.54
N ASP A 622 -10.76 17.96 38.86
CA ASP A 622 -11.52 17.60 40.04
C ASP A 622 -12.36 16.34 39.73
N VAL A 623 -11.84 15.19 40.13
CA VAL A 623 -12.52 13.90 39.94
C VAL A 623 -12.46 13.08 41.22
N GLU A 624 -13.54 12.36 41.48
CA GLU A 624 -13.57 11.34 42.53
C GLU A 624 -12.68 10.16 42.13
N ASP A 625 -11.95 9.61 43.11
CA ASP A 625 -11.15 8.40 42.91
C ASP A 625 -12.02 7.27 42.36
N LYS A 626 -11.47 6.48 41.41
CA LYS A 626 -12.18 5.34 40.83
C LYS A 626 -12.59 4.40 41.98
N PRO A 627 -13.90 4.20 42.25
CA PRO A 627 -14.33 3.32 43.33
C PRO A 627 -13.85 1.90 43.04
N TYR A 628 -13.38 1.20 44.06
CA TYR A 628 -13.00 -0.21 43.94
C TYR A 628 -14.23 -1.02 43.47
N PHE A 629 -14.16 -1.56 42.26
CA PHE A 629 -15.18 -2.46 41.73
C PHE A 629 -14.94 -3.86 42.32
N PRO A 630 -15.80 -4.38 43.20
CA PRO A 630 -15.62 -5.72 43.70
C PRO A 630 -15.83 -6.69 42.53
N ILE A 631 -14.84 -7.52 42.27
CA ILE A 631 -14.86 -8.51 41.17
C ILE A 631 -16.02 -9.52 41.34
N LEU A 632 -16.70 -9.56 42.49
CA LEU A 632 -17.96 -10.27 42.77
C LEU A 632 -18.66 -9.61 43.99
N PRO A 633 -20.01 -9.63 44.09
CA PRO A 633 -20.65 -9.51 45.40
C PRO A 633 -20.20 -10.70 46.26
N ILE A 634 -19.50 -10.43 47.36
CA ILE A 634 -19.43 -11.38 48.48
C ILE A 634 -20.86 -11.54 48.98
N GLY A 635 -21.53 -12.63 48.61
CA GLY A 635 -22.92 -12.83 49.00
C GLY A 635 -23.70 -13.97 48.36
N LEU A 636 -23.08 -15.03 47.82
CA LEU A 636 -23.79 -16.26 47.46
C LEU A 636 -23.05 -17.55 47.84
N THR A 637 -22.05 -17.46 48.72
CA THR A 637 -21.65 -18.63 49.52
C THR A 637 -22.49 -18.62 50.79
N THR A 638 -23.25 -19.69 51.02
CA THR A 638 -23.95 -20.10 52.27
C THR A 638 -25.48 -19.93 52.38
N MET A 639 -26.28 -19.77 51.32
CA MET A 639 -27.76 -19.91 51.42
C MET A 639 -28.47 -20.68 50.30
N GLU A 640 -27.78 -21.17 49.25
CA GLU A 640 -28.44 -21.92 48.15
C GLU A 640 -27.98 -23.38 47.99
N LYS A 641 -27.34 -23.96 49.01
CA LYS A 641 -27.11 -25.42 49.09
C LYS A 641 -28.16 -26.20 49.88
N LYS A 642 -29.19 -25.54 50.44
CA LYS A 642 -30.30 -26.22 51.15
C LYS A 642 -31.66 -26.20 50.44
N TYR A 643 -31.86 -25.38 49.40
CA TYR A 643 -33.15 -25.30 48.70
C TYR A 643 -33.22 -26.07 47.37
N PHE A 644 -32.08 -26.58 46.85
CA PHE A 644 -32.06 -27.37 45.61
C PHE A 644 -32.10 -28.90 45.82
N HIS A 645 -32.23 -29.38 47.05
CA HIS A 645 -32.34 -30.82 47.36
C HIS A 645 -33.70 -31.27 47.92
N HIS A 646 -34.73 -30.39 47.90
CA HIS A 646 -36.06 -30.75 48.40
C HIS A 646 -37.23 -30.53 47.42
N HIS A 647 -36.96 -30.23 46.13
CA HIS A 647 -38.03 -30.02 45.15
C HIS A 647 -37.95 -30.87 43.87
N GLN A 648 -37.24 -32.00 43.89
CA GLN A 648 -37.28 -33.00 42.80
C GLN A 648 -38.02 -34.31 43.15
N THR A 649 -38.79 -34.35 44.25
CA THR A 649 -39.54 -35.55 44.66
C THR A 649 -41.05 -35.36 44.84
N THR A 650 -41.63 -34.28 44.32
CA THR A 650 -43.08 -34.01 44.48
C THR A 650 -43.76 -33.43 43.23
N LEU A 651 -43.44 -33.96 42.06
CA LEU A 651 -44.29 -33.82 40.84
C LEU A 651 -44.37 -35.16 40.07
N ARG A 652 -44.57 -36.24 40.82
CA ARG A 652 -45.11 -37.54 40.37
C ARG A 652 -46.02 -38.08 41.46
N ARG A 653 -47.16 -37.42 41.67
CA ARG A 653 -48.42 -37.92 42.25
C ARG A 653 -49.31 -36.71 42.53
N GLU A 654 -50.14 -36.42 41.53
CA GLU A 654 -51.57 -36.04 41.59
C GLU A 654 -51.96 -35.41 40.25
#